data_AF-A0A2A6CSQ0-F1
#
_entry.id   AF-A0A2A6CSQ0-F1
#
_cell.length_a   1.000
_cell.length_b   1.000
_cell.length_c   1.000
_cell.angle_alpha   90.00
_cell.angle_beta   90.00
_cell.angle_gamma   90.00
#
_symmetry.space_group_name_H-M   'P 1'
#
loop_
_entity.id
_entity.type
_entity.pdbx_description
1 polymer ?
#
loop_
_entity_poly.entity_id
_entity_poly.type
_entity_poly.pdbx_seq_one_letter_code
_entity_poly.pdbx_strand_id
1 'polypeptide(L)'
;MTVTYTGSVGTASLKAFILALFKWRGSVWKAVWVELLVWCLAYAILSICYRLAMNKEQQDKFEDVCALCYKYSELIPLTFLLGFYVTQVVSRWQTMFGNLGWCDNYSLNVAAYFGGKDERTRMMKRSIARYMSLLQVLVYRDISVRIRKRFPTLESLVTAGFLTDNEKTTLDSSTGPHSRYYLPVMWSMKIIRAARDEGRLLSDFAVSDLYRNLLEYWNKEFTLVLFDWVPLPLVYTQVAYVTVRVYFLIALLGRQYIISDRYDALRGPLDAYVPIFTMAQFVFYVGWLRVAEALLNPFGEDDDDFECNWIIDRNFGTAMKIVDSTEGGEGEARVVKDYFWDVSSPTPMYSSLFVPEKKPEPQGSAVAEVKVPKEVIMVPRIEVPREGNSRRTSISMAISNTFSRMLRILGAATVVLLAAAQECSSPQGTKQVFGQYLQCIKQGLDADYQSYEDEIRAHNRRAAQACFASTIDEGNRKDRCVLSVSDLDQLAWDRHGPLRDCTICRTFASGAIKALKNTPAEDQKCIRNEITKAISREAGLCLSRKIPNFAGVPDIPDLEEGSFHFKDVVINSISDHILIHARISFCGDRKPARSHSTSACLRNPFVGYLGKHCQLLTQCTQQLARGSCSSKIQESNKAVCECITESRDDLKQRISSISQVFSEVLNGGSRGGLNIGSSSKVDQCVSSVKKHMITPVNDWVSVIDAALSTCIKQRPAGQNLGMEAMLNVGCRKVIADTTGTATSQLKTGFDFVNNLIDAMVERSGRFCGGEHCLQ
;
A
#
# COMPACT_ATOMS: atom_id res chain seq x y z
N MET A 1 6.99 23.10 -8.03
CA MET A 1 8.20 23.86 -7.69
C MET A 1 8.73 24.46 -8.96
N THR A 2 8.54 25.76 -9.05
CA THR A 2 8.99 26.61 -10.15
C THR A 2 10.39 27.16 -9.88
N VAL A 3 10.86 27.10 -8.63
CA VAL A 3 12.28 27.23 -8.29
C VAL A 3 13.01 25.95 -8.66
N THR A 4 13.57 25.91 -9.86
CA THR A 4 14.30 24.74 -10.35
C THR A 4 15.71 24.68 -9.76
N TYR A 5 16.02 23.59 -9.06
CA TYR A 5 17.36 23.32 -8.52
C TYR A 5 17.91 21.94 -8.91
N THR A 6 17.20 21.17 -9.73
CA THR A 6 17.59 19.83 -10.18
C THR A 6 19.00 19.80 -10.79
N GLY A 7 19.36 20.80 -11.59
CA GLY A 7 20.71 20.92 -12.16
C GLY A 7 21.81 21.13 -11.10
N SER A 8 21.50 21.76 -9.97
CA SER A 8 22.45 21.96 -8.87
C SER A 8 22.66 20.69 -8.03
N VAL A 9 21.73 19.72 -8.07
CA VAL A 9 21.76 18.46 -7.29
C VAL A 9 21.86 17.22 -8.19
N GLY A 10 22.30 17.38 -9.44
CA GLY A 10 22.47 16.27 -10.39
C GLY A 10 23.52 15.24 -9.96
N THR A 11 24.42 15.60 -9.04
CA THR A 11 25.38 14.69 -8.41
C THR A 11 25.25 14.73 -6.90
N ALA A 12 25.29 13.55 -6.27
CA ALA A 12 25.28 13.43 -4.81
C ALA A 12 26.64 13.87 -4.24
N SER A 13 26.79 15.18 -4.01
CA SER A 13 28.00 15.77 -3.42
C SER A 13 27.65 16.67 -2.23
N LEU A 14 28.55 16.71 -1.24
CA LEU A 14 28.40 17.59 -0.08
C LEU A 14 28.27 19.07 -0.50
N LYS A 15 29.03 19.48 -1.52
CA LYS A 15 28.99 20.83 -2.10
C LYS A 15 27.61 21.16 -2.67
N ALA A 16 26.98 20.22 -3.38
CA ALA A 16 25.64 20.42 -3.95
C ALA A 16 24.60 20.68 -2.86
N PHE A 17 24.66 19.94 -1.74
CA PHE A 17 23.75 20.13 -0.62
C PHE A 17 23.96 21.47 0.09
N ILE A 18 25.22 21.85 0.36
CA ILE A 18 25.54 23.14 1.00
C ILE A 18 25.08 24.32 0.13
N LEU A 19 25.32 24.26 -1.18
CA LEU A 19 24.87 25.31 -2.11
C LEU A 19 23.34 25.42 -2.15
N ALA A 20 22.61 24.32 -1.99
CA ALA A 20 21.16 24.35 -1.90
C ALA A 20 20.66 25.05 -0.63
N LEU A 21 21.31 24.83 0.52
CA LEU A 21 20.96 25.48 1.79
C LEU A 21 21.10 27.00 1.73
N PHE A 22 22.05 27.54 0.96
CA PHE A 22 22.27 28.98 0.84
C PHE A 22 21.42 29.67 -0.24
N LYS A 23 20.48 28.97 -0.88
CA LYS A 23 19.52 29.62 -1.78
C LYS A 23 18.51 30.47 -1.00
N TRP A 24 18.14 31.63 -1.53
CA TRP A 24 17.17 32.53 -0.91
C TRP A 24 15.75 32.37 -1.46
N ARG A 25 15.60 32.31 -2.79
CA ARG A 25 14.29 32.18 -3.45
C ARG A 25 13.69 30.80 -3.15
N GLY A 26 12.42 30.76 -2.72
CA GLY A 26 11.72 29.52 -2.33
C GLY A 26 12.33 28.78 -1.13
N SER A 27 13.19 29.43 -0.33
CA SER A 27 13.91 28.74 0.75
C SER A 27 13.24 28.89 2.12
N VAL A 28 13.60 27.98 3.03
CA VAL A 28 13.16 28.02 4.43
C VAL A 28 13.55 29.33 5.12
N TRP A 29 14.68 29.94 4.72
CA TRP A 29 15.14 31.20 5.29
C TRP A 29 14.19 32.34 4.96
N LYS A 30 13.78 32.46 3.69
CA LYS A 30 12.81 33.47 3.26
C LYS A 30 11.46 33.30 3.95
N ALA A 31 11.06 32.05 4.23
CA ALA A 31 9.78 31.74 4.85
C ALA A 31 9.73 32.04 6.38
N VAL A 32 10.85 31.88 7.10
CA VAL A 32 10.83 31.87 8.58
C VAL A 32 11.49 33.11 9.21
N TRP A 33 12.35 33.85 8.50
CA TRP A 33 13.20 34.88 9.11
C TRP A 33 12.45 35.96 9.90
N VAL A 34 11.28 36.42 9.43
CA VAL A 34 10.48 37.44 10.12
C VAL A 34 9.97 36.91 11.46
N GLU A 35 9.38 35.72 11.47
CA GLU A 35 8.85 35.10 12.68
C GLU A 35 9.95 34.76 13.67
N LEU A 36 11.09 34.27 13.18
CA LEU A 36 12.26 34.00 14.02
C LEU A 36 12.79 35.29 14.66
N LEU A 37 12.87 36.40 13.91
CA LEU A 37 13.30 37.68 14.43
C LEU A 37 12.37 38.17 15.55
N VAL A 38 11.05 38.10 15.34
CA VAL A 38 10.05 38.47 16.35
C VAL A 38 10.17 37.59 17.60
N TRP A 39 10.34 36.28 17.43
CA TRP A 39 10.52 35.35 18.55
C TRP A 39 11.82 35.65 19.32
N CYS A 40 12.94 35.89 18.62
CA CYS A 40 14.21 36.25 19.23
C CYS A 40 14.14 37.58 20.00
N LEU A 41 13.46 38.59 19.46
CA LEU A 41 13.26 39.87 20.15
C LEU A 41 12.43 39.68 21.43
N ALA A 42 11.33 38.93 21.37
CA ALA A 42 10.52 38.62 22.54
C ALA A 42 11.31 37.85 23.60
N TYR A 43 12.10 36.85 23.18
CA TYR A 43 12.98 36.10 24.08
C TYR A 43 14.01 37.01 24.75
N ALA A 44 14.68 37.88 23.96
CA ALA A 44 15.69 38.80 24.47
C ALA A 44 15.10 39.80 25.46
N ILE A 45 13.92 40.36 25.19
CA ILE A 45 13.22 41.28 26.10
C ILE A 45 12.94 40.58 27.44
N LEU A 46 12.42 39.35 27.42
CA LEU A 46 12.16 38.59 28.65
C LEU A 46 13.45 38.31 29.43
N SER A 47 14.53 37.94 28.75
CA SER A 47 15.83 37.68 29.37
C SER A 47 16.43 38.94 30.00
N ILE A 48 16.35 40.08 29.30
CA ILE A 48 16.82 41.39 29.81
C ILE A 48 15.99 41.81 31.02
N CYS A 49 14.66 41.69 30.96
CA CYS A 49 13.78 42.01 32.09
C CYS A 49 14.09 41.15 33.31
N TYR A 50 14.26 39.84 33.14
CA TYR A 50 14.62 38.93 34.23
C TYR A 50 15.95 39.31 34.90
N ARG A 51 16.96 39.70 34.12
CA ARG A 51 18.31 39.99 34.65
C ARG A 51 18.47 41.40 35.21
N LEU A 52 17.86 42.41 34.60
CA LEU A 52 18.12 43.82 34.91
C LEU A 52 16.96 44.54 35.62
N ALA A 53 15.72 44.07 35.46
CA ALA A 53 14.54 44.77 35.96
C ALA A 53 13.86 44.08 37.14
N MET A 54 13.88 42.74 37.21
CA MET A 54 13.21 41.98 38.26
C MET A 54 14.04 41.95 39.56
N ASN A 55 13.36 42.08 40.70
CA ASN A 55 13.97 41.85 42.02
C ASN A 55 14.00 40.34 42.35
N LYS A 56 14.69 39.96 43.44
CA LYS A 56 14.91 38.54 43.77
C LYS A 56 13.62 37.72 43.94
N GLU A 57 12.60 38.29 44.57
CA GLU A 57 11.30 37.61 44.75
C GLU A 57 10.56 37.43 43.41
N GLN A 58 10.65 38.41 42.50
CA GLN A 58 10.07 38.32 41.16
C GLN A 58 10.83 37.32 40.28
N GLN A 59 12.16 37.28 40.39
CA GLN A 59 13.00 36.29 39.72
C GLN A 59 12.63 34.88 40.17
N ASP A 60 12.45 34.67 41.47
CA ASP A 60 12.04 33.37 42.02
C ASP A 60 10.70 32.89 41.45
N LYS A 61 9.71 33.78 41.32
CA LYS A 61 8.40 33.47 40.71
C LYS A 61 8.49 33.28 39.19
N PHE A 62 9.34 34.03 38.50
CA PHE A 62 9.58 33.86 37.07
C PHE A 62 10.22 32.50 36.79
N GLU A 63 11.18 32.07 37.60
CA GLU A 63 11.81 30.76 37.51
C GLU A 63 10.80 29.62 37.72
N ASP A 64 9.85 29.76 38.64
CA ASP A 64 8.74 28.80 38.82
C ASP A 64 7.92 28.65 37.53
N VAL A 65 7.58 29.77 36.89
CA VAL A 65 6.82 29.78 35.63
C VAL A 65 7.63 29.16 34.50
N CYS A 66 8.91 29.49 34.38
CA CYS A 66 9.80 28.90 33.38
C CYS A 66 9.91 27.38 33.57
N ALA A 67 10.10 26.90 34.80
CA ALA A 67 10.16 25.48 35.12
C ALA A 67 8.85 24.75 34.75
N LEU A 68 7.70 25.38 35.03
CA LEU A 68 6.39 24.87 34.61
C LEU A 68 6.30 24.76 33.08
N CYS A 69 6.60 25.83 32.36
CA CYS A 69 6.57 25.86 30.90
C CYS A 69 7.53 24.84 30.27
N TYR A 70 8.73 24.67 30.82
CA TYR A 70 9.68 23.66 30.37
C TYR A 70 9.09 22.25 30.47
N LYS A 71 8.56 21.90 31.64
CA LYS A 71 7.95 20.58 31.90
C LYS A 71 6.79 20.27 30.95
N TYR A 72 5.89 21.23 30.72
CA TYR A 72 4.73 21.00 29.85
C TYR A 72 5.04 21.08 28.36
N SER A 73 6.17 21.67 27.96
CA SER A 73 6.58 21.73 26.54
C SER A 73 6.86 20.34 25.94
N GLU A 74 7.29 19.37 26.75
CA GLU A 74 7.59 18.00 26.30
C GLU A 74 6.32 17.17 26.00
N LEU A 75 5.16 17.59 26.49
CA LEU A 75 3.89 16.88 26.28
C LEU A 75 3.27 17.14 24.90
N ILE A 76 3.81 18.09 24.12
CA ILE A 76 3.25 18.49 22.82
C ILE A 76 3.95 17.69 21.69
N PRO A 77 3.27 16.73 21.04
CA PRO A 77 3.90 15.87 20.03
C PRO A 77 3.94 16.54 18.65
N LEU A 78 4.80 17.55 18.49
CA LEU A 78 4.91 18.33 17.25
C LEU A 78 5.27 17.47 16.02
N THR A 79 6.19 16.53 16.17
CA THR A 79 6.71 15.70 15.07
C THR A 79 5.62 14.83 14.45
N PHE A 80 4.79 14.20 15.29
CA PHE A 80 3.67 13.38 14.84
C PHE A 80 2.66 14.25 14.10
N LEU A 81 2.19 15.33 14.74
CA LEU A 81 1.17 16.21 14.15
C LEU A 81 1.61 16.81 12.80
N LEU A 82 2.82 17.36 12.74
CA LEU A 82 3.38 17.93 11.51
C LEU A 82 3.64 16.86 10.45
N GLY A 83 4.15 15.69 10.83
CA GLY A 83 4.39 14.59 9.92
C GLY A 83 3.13 14.17 9.16
N PHE A 84 2.02 13.97 9.88
CA PHE A 84 0.73 13.64 9.24
C PHE A 84 0.16 14.81 8.44
N TYR A 85 0.18 16.03 8.98
CA TYR A 85 -0.39 17.19 8.30
C TYR A 85 0.35 17.52 6.99
N VAL A 86 1.68 17.62 7.04
CA VAL A 86 2.52 17.96 5.88
C VAL A 86 2.43 16.87 4.81
N THR A 87 2.44 15.59 5.20
CA THR A 87 2.30 14.48 4.24
C THR A 87 0.98 14.55 3.47
N GLN A 88 -0.12 14.88 4.15
CA GLN A 88 -1.42 15.05 3.49
C GLN A 88 -1.42 16.24 2.53
N VAL A 89 -0.80 17.36 2.90
CA VAL A 89 -0.66 18.52 2.01
C VAL A 89 0.18 18.17 0.78
N VAL A 90 1.34 17.53 0.95
CA VAL A 90 2.22 17.13 -0.16
C VAL A 90 1.51 16.16 -1.10
N SER A 91 0.74 15.21 -0.57
CA SER A 91 -0.04 14.27 -1.39
C SER A 91 -1.11 14.98 -2.23
N ARG A 92 -1.82 15.98 -1.66
CA ARG A 92 -2.75 16.81 -2.41
C ARG A 92 -2.04 17.61 -3.50
N TRP A 93 -0.92 18.25 -3.16
CA TRP A 93 -0.08 19.00 -4.10
C TRP A 93 0.37 18.14 -5.28
N GLN A 94 0.87 16.92 -5.03
CA GLN A 94 1.26 15.97 -6.08
C GLN A 94 0.07 15.61 -6.99
N THR A 95 -1.11 15.45 -6.41
CA THR A 95 -2.33 15.16 -7.17
C THR A 95 -2.73 16.35 -8.05
N MET A 96 -2.69 17.57 -7.52
CA MET A 96 -2.94 18.78 -8.32
C MET A 96 -1.92 18.91 -9.46
N PHE A 97 -0.63 18.70 -9.19
CA PHE A 97 0.42 18.73 -10.20
C PHE A 97 0.18 17.71 -11.32
N GLY A 98 -0.18 16.46 -10.97
CA GLY A 98 -0.48 15.40 -11.94
C GLY A 98 -1.74 15.64 -12.78
N ASN A 99 -2.59 16.59 -12.37
CA ASN A 99 -3.81 16.97 -13.07
C ASN A 99 -3.69 18.31 -13.82
N LEU A 100 -2.52 18.96 -13.86
CA LEU A 100 -2.28 20.08 -14.77
C LEU A 100 -2.48 19.60 -16.21
N GLY A 101 -3.41 20.22 -16.95
CA GLY A 101 -3.72 19.81 -18.31
C GLY A 101 -2.62 20.17 -19.30
N TRP A 102 -2.27 19.20 -20.15
CA TRP A 102 -1.34 19.37 -21.26
C TRP A 102 -2.06 19.16 -22.59
N CYS A 103 -1.81 20.04 -23.56
CA CYS A 103 -2.56 20.05 -24.82
C CYS A 103 -2.18 18.95 -25.81
N ASP A 104 -1.05 18.30 -25.59
CA ASP A 104 -0.33 17.50 -26.58
C ASP A 104 -1.17 16.32 -27.08
N ASN A 105 -1.74 15.51 -26.17
CA ASN A 105 -2.47 14.31 -26.53
C ASN A 105 -3.69 14.59 -27.43
N TYR A 106 -4.56 15.51 -27.03
CA TYR A 106 -5.74 15.83 -27.84
C TYR A 106 -5.35 16.53 -29.14
N SER A 107 -4.30 17.36 -29.13
CA SER A 107 -3.87 18.10 -30.32
C SER A 107 -3.27 17.16 -31.36
N LEU A 108 -2.46 16.19 -30.94
CA LEU A 108 -1.89 15.16 -31.81
C LEU A 108 -2.99 14.30 -32.44
N ASN A 109 -3.98 13.87 -31.65
CA ASN A 109 -5.08 13.06 -32.18
C ASN A 109 -5.97 13.86 -33.15
N VAL A 110 -6.25 15.14 -32.86
CA VAL A 110 -6.96 16.03 -33.78
C VAL A 110 -6.17 16.19 -35.08
N ALA A 111 -4.85 16.41 -34.99
CA ALA A 111 -3.99 16.56 -36.17
C ALA A 111 -3.89 15.28 -37.00
N ALA A 112 -3.86 14.11 -36.37
CA ALA A 112 -3.70 12.82 -37.04
C ALA A 112 -4.99 12.30 -37.69
N TYR A 113 -6.16 12.52 -37.07
CA TYR A 113 -7.41 11.93 -37.55
C TYR A 113 -8.18 12.78 -38.55
N PHE A 114 -8.04 14.10 -38.52
CA PHE A 114 -8.73 14.97 -39.47
C PHE A 114 -8.08 14.87 -40.85
N GLY A 115 -8.85 14.40 -41.84
CA GLY A 115 -8.48 14.43 -43.24
C GLY A 115 -8.81 15.77 -43.91
N GLY A 116 -8.05 16.12 -44.95
CA GLY A 116 -8.27 17.31 -45.78
C GLY A 116 -7.34 18.47 -45.42
N LYS A 117 -6.98 19.26 -46.45
CA LYS A 117 -6.09 20.43 -46.37
C LYS A 117 -6.82 21.75 -46.65
N ASP A 118 -8.15 21.69 -46.71
CA ASP A 118 -8.97 22.85 -46.99
C ASP A 118 -9.18 23.71 -45.73
N GLU A 119 -9.48 24.97 -45.97
CA GLU A 119 -9.66 25.98 -44.92
C GLU A 119 -10.69 25.57 -43.86
N ARG A 120 -11.71 24.82 -44.26
CA ARG A 120 -12.74 24.32 -43.34
C ARG A 120 -12.21 23.27 -42.37
N THR A 121 -11.41 22.28 -42.80
CA THR A 121 -10.72 21.35 -41.88
C THR A 121 -9.79 22.13 -40.94
N ARG A 122 -9.02 23.08 -41.47
CA ARG A 122 -8.14 23.94 -40.66
C ARG A 122 -8.91 24.66 -39.56
N MET A 123 -10.01 25.34 -39.91
CA MET A 123 -10.87 26.04 -38.96
C MET A 123 -11.43 25.11 -37.88
N MET A 124 -11.87 23.90 -38.24
CA MET A 124 -12.39 22.91 -37.28
C MET A 124 -11.32 22.46 -36.28
N LYS A 125 -10.12 22.07 -36.76
CA LYS A 125 -9.01 21.63 -35.92
C LYS A 125 -8.56 22.74 -34.96
N ARG A 126 -8.35 23.96 -35.47
CA ARG A 126 -7.95 25.13 -34.68
C ARG A 126 -9.02 25.51 -33.65
N SER A 127 -10.30 25.39 -34.00
CA SER A 127 -11.40 25.66 -33.06
C SER A 127 -11.42 24.65 -31.92
N ILE A 128 -11.24 23.36 -32.18
CA ILE A 128 -11.13 22.33 -31.12
C ILE A 128 -9.96 22.65 -30.18
N ALA A 129 -8.77 22.92 -30.74
CA ALA A 129 -7.60 23.28 -29.93
C ALA A 129 -7.87 24.53 -29.06
N ARG A 130 -8.48 25.57 -29.63
CA ARG A 130 -8.80 26.81 -28.94
C ARG A 130 -9.83 26.60 -27.84
N TYR A 131 -10.87 25.80 -28.07
CA TYR A 131 -11.89 25.50 -27.08
C TYR A 131 -11.33 24.71 -25.89
N MET A 132 -10.41 23.77 -26.13
CA MET A 132 -9.76 23.06 -25.03
C MET A 132 -8.81 23.98 -24.24
N SER A 133 -8.11 24.90 -24.90
CA SER A 133 -7.36 25.95 -24.20
C SER A 133 -8.27 26.92 -23.44
N LEU A 134 -9.43 27.28 -24.00
CA LEU A 134 -10.43 28.12 -23.34
C LEU A 134 -10.96 27.45 -22.06
N LEU A 135 -11.24 26.14 -22.09
CA LEU A 135 -11.58 25.37 -20.89
C LEU A 135 -10.51 25.57 -19.79
N GLN A 136 -9.24 25.34 -20.11
CA GLN A 136 -8.14 25.49 -19.16
C GLN A 136 -8.04 26.92 -18.62
N VAL A 137 -8.15 27.93 -19.48
CA VAL A 137 -8.10 29.34 -19.04
C VAL A 137 -9.28 29.68 -18.14
N LEU A 138 -10.50 29.19 -18.45
CA LEU A 138 -11.67 29.42 -17.59
C LEU A 138 -11.49 28.78 -16.21
N VAL A 139 -10.98 27.54 -16.15
CA VAL A 139 -10.68 26.85 -14.88
C VAL A 139 -9.60 27.58 -14.10
N TYR A 140 -8.46 27.87 -14.74
CA TYR A 140 -7.31 28.50 -14.08
C TYR A 140 -7.63 29.92 -13.62
N ARG A 141 -8.47 30.66 -14.34
CA ARG A 141 -8.93 31.98 -13.92
C ARG A 141 -9.75 31.94 -12.63
N ASP A 142 -10.46 30.85 -12.38
CA ASP A 142 -11.33 30.75 -11.21
C ASP A 142 -10.59 30.15 -9.99
N ILE A 143 -9.51 29.37 -10.19
CA ILE A 143 -8.69 28.79 -9.09
C ILE A 143 -7.35 29.50 -8.82
N SER A 144 -6.83 30.31 -9.77
CA SER A 144 -5.53 31.00 -9.64
C SER A 144 -5.68 32.52 -9.64
N VAL A 145 -5.16 33.15 -8.58
CA VAL A 145 -5.16 34.61 -8.44
C VAL A 145 -4.33 35.28 -9.54
N ARG A 146 -3.19 34.70 -9.92
CA ARG A 146 -2.33 35.22 -11.00
C ARG A 146 -3.06 35.25 -12.33
N ILE A 147 -3.81 34.20 -12.64
CA ILE A 147 -4.57 34.11 -13.90
C ILE A 147 -5.80 35.01 -13.86
N ARG A 148 -6.47 35.13 -12.69
CA ARG A 148 -7.57 36.08 -12.53
C ARG A 148 -7.13 37.53 -12.75
N LYS A 149 -5.92 37.91 -12.33
CA LYS A 149 -5.33 39.23 -12.60
C LYS A 149 -5.00 39.43 -14.08
N ARG A 150 -4.52 38.39 -14.77
CA ARG A 150 -4.23 38.45 -16.21
C ARG A 150 -5.49 38.53 -17.07
N PHE A 151 -6.53 37.78 -16.71
CA PHE A 151 -7.79 37.72 -17.44
C PHE A 151 -8.98 38.02 -16.52
N PRO A 152 -9.23 39.29 -16.13
CA PRO A 152 -10.26 39.62 -15.15
C PRO A 152 -11.69 39.38 -15.65
N THR A 153 -11.92 39.57 -16.95
CA THR A 153 -13.25 39.55 -17.58
C THR A 153 -13.29 38.60 -18.77
N LEU A 154 -14.49 38.20 -19.22
CA LEU A 154 -14.61 37.44 -20.48
C LEU A 154 -14.14 38.26 -21.69
N GLU A 155 -14.24 39.59 -21.65
CA GLU A 155 -13.69 40.47 -22.69
C GLU A 155 -12.18 40.37 -22.80
N SER A 156 -11.47 40.28 -21.67
CA SER A 156 -10.02 40.05 -21.70
C SER A 156 -9.64 38.74 -22.40
N LEU A 157 -10.51 37.71 -22.36
CA LEU A 157 -10.31 36.46 -23.10
C LEU A 157 -10.56 36.61 -24.60
N VAL A 158 -11.50 37.49 -24.99
CA VAL A 158 -11.73 37.84 -26.38
C VAL A 158 -10.53 38.61 -26.94
N THR A 159 -10.09 39.65 -26.23
CA THR A 159 -8.90 40.44 -26.62
C THR A 159 -7.64 39.57 -26.69
N ALA A 160 -7.50 38.59 -25.80
CA ALA A 160 -6.39 37.64 -25.82
C ALA A 160 -6.50 36.55 -26.90
N GLY A 161 -7.62 36.45 -27.62
CA GLY A 161 -7.82 35.50 -28.72
C GLY A 161 -8.21 34.08 -28.32
N PHE A 162 -8.57 33.83 -27.05
CA PHE A 162 -9.10 32.54 -26.60
C PHE A 162 -10.57 32.36 -26.97
N LEU A 163 -11.31 33.46 -27.07
CA LEU A 163 -12.75 33.51 -27.30
C LEU A 163 -13.07 34.45 -28.46
N THR A 164 -14.10 34.16 -29.25
CA THR A 164 -14.63 35.11 -30.25
C THR A 164 -15.84 35.87 -29.68
N ASP A 165 -16.20 37.02 -30.25
CA ASP A 165 -17.38 37.79 -29.79
C ASP A 165 -18.69 36.99 -29.85
N ASN A 166 -18.85 36.16 -30.88
CA ASN A 166 -20.01 35.28 -31.01
C ASN A 166 -20.07 34.21 -29.90
N GLU A 167 -18.92 33.61 -29.58
CA GLU A 167 -18.83 32.61 -28.51
C GLU A 167 -19.00 33.23 -27.13
N LYS A 168 -18.49 34.45 -26.90
CA LYS A 168 -18.77 35.23 -25.69
C LYS A 168 -20.26 35.41 -25.49
N THR A 169 -20.96 35.87 -26.54
CA THR A 169 -22.41 36.06 -26.50
C THR A 169 -23.13 34.74 -26.19
N THR A 170 -22.68 33.63 -26.78
CA THR A 170 -23.23 32.30 -26.49
C THR A 170 -22.99 31.90 -25.02
N LEU A 171 -21.77 32.11 -24.51
CA LEU A 171 -21.41 31.81 -23.14
C LEU A 171 -22.24 32.65 -22.15
N ASP A 172 -22.47 33.92 -22.44
CA ASP A 172 -23.30 34.83 -21.63
C ASP A 172 -24.79 34.51 -21.71
N SER A 173 -25.28 34.07 -22.87
CA SER A 173 -26.69 33.68 -23.08
C SER A 173 -27.09 32.39 -22.37
N SER A 174 -26.14 31.49 -22.07
CA SER A 174 -26.43 30.27 -21.32
C SER A 174 -26.65 30.61 -19.84
N THR A 175 -27.91 30.92 -19.48
CA THR A 175 -28.31 31.29 -18.12
C THR A 175 -28.35 30.06 -17.21
N GLY A 176 -27.56 30.07 -16.13
CA GLY A 176 -27.60 29.05 -15.08
C GLY A 176 -26.65 29.40 -13.92
N PRO A 177 -26.92 28.89 -12.70
CA PRO A 177 -26.14 29.23 -11.50
C PRO A 177 -24.77 28.52 -11.42
N HIS A 178 -24.47 27.60 -12.35
CA HIS A 178 -23.28 26.74 -12.31
C HIS A 178 -22.18 27.19 -13.27
N SER A 179 -20.93 26.85 -12.94
CA SER A 179 -19.77 27.16 -13.78
C SER A 179 -19.87 26.52 -15.17
N ARG A 180 -19.59 27.32 -16.20
CA ARG A 180 -19.82 27.02 -17.62
C ARG A 180 -18.67 26.26 -18.30
N TYR A 181 -17.79 25.61 -17.53
CA TYR A 181 -16.57 25.00 -18.05
C TYR A 181 -16.83 23.87 -19.08
N TYR A 182 -17.99 23.22 -19.04
CA TYR A 182 -18.32 22.12 -19.95
C TYR A 182 -18.64 22.60 -21.39
N LEU A 183 -18.94 23.89 -21.58
CA LEU A 183 -19.34 24.44 -22.88
C LEU A 183 -18.26 24.25 -23.96
N PRO A 184 -16.97 24.61 -23.75
CA PRO A 184 -15.96 24.42 -24.77
C PRO A 184 -15.74 22.95 -25.14
N VAL A 185 -15.89 22.02 -24.18
CA VAL A 185 -15.82 20.57 -24.45
C VAL A 185 -16.97 20.15 -25.36
N MET A 186 -18.20 20.57 -25.04
CA MET A 186 -19.36 20.28 -25.89
C MET A 186 -19.23 20.90 -27.28
N TRP A 187 -18.72 22.11 -27.40
CA TRP A 187 -18.48 22.76 -28.69
C TRP A 187 -17.46 21.98 -29.52
N SER A 188 -16.36 21.53 -28.90
CA SER A 188 -15.40 20.64 -29.55
C SER A 188 -16.03 19.33 -30.01
N MET A 189 -16.86 18.71 -29.17
CA MET A 189 -17.56 17.47 -29.53
C MET A 189 -18.54 17.67 -30.70
N LYS A 190 -19.25 18.81 -30.74
CA LYS A 190 -20.11 19.17 -31.87
C LYS A 190 -19.32 19.35 -33.17
N ILE A 191 -18.14 19.96 -33.11
CA ILE A 191 -17.26 20.09 -34.28
C ILE A 191 -16.81 18.72 -34.76
N ILE A 192 -16.39 17.82 -33.86
CA ILE A 192 -15.98 16.45 -34.24
C ILE A 192 -17.15 15.71 -34.90
N ARG A 193 -18.37 15.83 -34.37
CA ARG A 193 -19.56 15.23 -34.99
C ARG A 193 -19.80 15.79 -36.40
N ALA A 194 -19.77 17.11 -36.55
CA ALA A 194 -19.92 17.75 -37.85
C ALA A 194 -18.80 17.32 -38.82
N ALA A 195 -17.56 17.16 -38.35
CA ALA A 195 -16.45 16.68 -39.17
C ALA A 195 -16.64 15.24 -39.65
N ARG A 196 -17.30 14.40 -38.84
CA ARG A 196 -17.70 13.05 -39.24
C ARG A 196 -18.80 13.08 -40.29
N ASP A 197 -19.84 13.89 -40.07
CA ASP A 197 -20.96 14.05 -41.01
C ASP A 197 -20.49 14.65 -42.35
N GLU A 198 -19.51 15.55 -42.32
CA GLU A 198 -18.84 16.15 -43.49
C GLU A 198 -17.81 15.20 -44.16
N GLY A 199 -17.61 13.97 -43.64
CA GLY A 199 -16.68 12.98 -44.21
C GLY A 199 -15.20 13.27 -44.00
N ARG A 200 -14.85 14.25 -43.16
CA ARG A 200 -13.46 14.62 -42.82
C ARG A 200 -12.82 13.66 -41.82
N LEU A 201 -13.65 12.98 -41.03
CA LEU A 201 -13.25 11.86 -40.18
C LEU A 201 -13.72 10.55 -40.82
N LEU A 202 -12.77 9.68 -41.18
CA LEU A 202 -13.07 8.47 -41.95
C LEU A 202 -13.67 7.34 -41.09
N SER A 203 -13.35 7.28 -39.80
CA SER A 203 -13.71 6.17 -38.91
C SER A 203 -14.44 6.65 -37.65
N ASP A 204 -15.48 5.93 -37.25
CA ASP A 204 -16.19 6.17 -35.99
C ASP A 204 -15.30 5.89 -34.76
N PHE A 205 -14.30 5.03 -34.93
CA PHE A 205 -13.28 4.81 -33.90
C PHE A 205 -12.49 6.10 -33.61
N ALA A 206 -12.13 6.87 -34.65
CA ALA A 206 -11.44 8.15 -34.48
C ALA A 206 -12.30 9.16 -33.72
N VAL A 207 -13.61 9.20 -33.97
CA VAL A 207 -14.55 10.03 -33.22
C VAL A 207 -14.58 9.63 -31.73
N SER A 208 -14.71 8.33 -31.45
CA SER A 208 -14.73 7.81 -30.07
C SER A 208 -13.43 8.11 -29.32
N ASP A 209 -12.28 7.94 -29.99
CA ASP A 209 -10.98 8.22 -29.39
C ASP A 209 -10.79 9.73 -29.14
N LEU A 210 -11.18 10.59 -30.07
CA LEU A 210 -11.15 12.05 -29.87
C LEU A 210 -12.00 12.44 -28.66
N TYR A 211 -13.24 11.94 -28.54
CA TYR A 211 -14.09 12.21 -27.39
C TYR A 211 -13.45 11.75 -26.08
N ARG A 212 -12.86 10.56 -26.06
CA ARG A 212 -12.15 10.04 -24.88
C ARG A 212 -11.03 10.97 -24.44
N ASN A 213 -10.20 11.45 -25.37
CA ASN A 213 -9.10 12.36 -25.07
C ASN A 213 -9.59 13.73 -24.56
N LEU A 214 -10.65 14.29 -25.16
CA LEU A 214 -11.25 15.54 -24.68
C LEU A 214 -11.83 15.39 -23.28
N LEU A 215 -12.52 14.28 -23.00
CA LEU A 215 -13.11 13.99 -21.70
C LEU A 215 -12.06 13.68 -20.62
N GLU A 216 -10.95 13.03 -20.99
CA GLU A 216 -9.82 12.85 -20.07
C GLU A 216 -9.22 14.20 -19.66
N TYR A 217 -9.02 15.11 -20.62
CA TYR A 217 -8.55 16.46 -20.34
C TYR A 217 -9.55 17.23 -19.45
N TRP A 218 -10.84 17.16 -19.76
CA TRP A 218 -11.91 17.70 -18.91
C TRP A 218 -11.82 17.19 -17.47
N ASN A 219 -11.67 15.88 -17.28
CA ASN A 219 -11.62 15.29 -15.95
C ASN A 219 -10.41 15.78 -15.14
N LYS A 220 -9.25 15.99 -15.79
CA LYS A 220 -8.06 16.56 -15.16
C LYS A 220 -8.31 18.00 -14.71
N GLU A 221 -8.80 18.85 -15.60
CA GLU A 221 -9.11 20.25 -15.29
C GLU A 221 -10.21 20.39 -14.23
N PHE A 222 -11.28 19.59 -14.31
CA PHE A 222 -12.35 19.60 -13.32
C PHE A 222 -11.89 19.07 -11.96
N THR A 223 -10.95 18.12 -11.93
CA THR A 223 -10.33 17.66 -10.67
C THR A 223 -9.67 18.82 -9.94
N LEU A 224 -8.99 19.73 -10.65
CA LEU A 224 -8.40 20.93 -10.02
C LEU A 224 -9.46 21.84 -9.38
N VAL A 225 -10.61 22.02 -10.03
CA VAL A 225 -11.74 22.75 -9.45
C VAL A 225 -12.24 22.09 -8.17
N LEU A 226 -12.32 20.75 -8.13
CA LEU A 226 -12.74 20.03 -6.92
C LEU A 226 -11.74 20.19 -5.77
N PHE A 227 -10.44 20.23 -6.09
CA PHE A 227 -9.39 20.45 -5.09
C PHE A 227 -9.39 21.86 -4.50
N ASP A 228 -9.78 22.85 -5.30
CA ASP A 228 -10.02 24.23 -4.85
C ASP A 228 -11.30 24.34 -4.01
N TRP A 229 -12.41 23.74 -4.49
CA TRP A 229 -13.70 23.77 -3.80
C TRP A 229 -13.68 23.06 -2.44
N VAL A 230 -12.96 21.92 -2.36
CA VAL A 230 -12.84 21.12 -1.14
C VAL A 230 -11.39 21.12 -0.66
N PRO A 231 -10.95 22.17 0.07
CA PRO A 231 -9.64 22.22 0.69
C PRO A 231 -9.53 21.22 1.86
N LEU A 232 -8.36 21.15 2.49
CA LEU A 232 -8.24 20.42 3.75
C LEU A 232 -9.20 21.02 4.80
N PRO A 233 -9.81 20.20 5.68
CA PRO A 233 -10.70 20.70 6.71
C PRO A 233 -10.01 21.78 7.54
N LEU A 234 -10.64 22.95 7.64
CA LEU A 234 -10.08 24.12 8.31
C LEU A 234 -9.61 23.79 9.74
N VAL A 235 -10.39 23.00 10.47
CA VAL A 235 -10.05 22.56 11.83
C VAL A 235 -8.71 21.82 11.89
N TYR A 236 -8.38 21.02 10.88
CA TYR A 236 -7.14 20.26 10.85
C TYR A 236 -5.94 21.19 10.66
N THR A 237 -6.05 22.14 9.73
CA THR A 237 -5.09 23.22 9.54
C THR A 237 -4.96 24.03 10.83
N GLN A 238 -6.05 24.49 11.43
CA GLN A 238 -6.04 25.27 12.67
C GLN A 238 -5.33 24.53 13.81
N VAL A 239 -5.61 23.24 14.02
CA VAL A 239 -4.93 22.43 15.04
C VAL A 239 -3.42 22.39 14.81
N ALA A 240 -2.96 22.15 13.58
CA ALA A 240 -1.53 22.14 13.26
C ALA A 240 -0.86 23.49 13.56
N TYR A 241 -1.46 24.59 13.08
CA TYR A 241 -0.92 25.93 13.26
C TYR A 241 -0.94 26.40 14.72
N VAL A 242 -2.05 26.18 15.44
CA VAL A 242 -2.18 26.55 16.85
C VAL A 242 -1.20 25.76 17.70
N THR A 243 -1.07 24.45 17.48
CA THR A 243 -0.16 23.60 18.26
C THR A 243 1.29 24.07 18.15
N VAL A 244 1.79 24.32 16.93
CA VAL A 244 3.16 24.79 16.70
C VAL A 244 3.39 26.17 17.34
N ARG A 245 2.44 27.10 17.18
CA ARG A 245 2.57 28.45 17.76
C ARG A 245 2.49 28.46 19.27
N VAL A 246 1.55 27.72 19.86
CA VAL A 246 1.42 27.58 21.32
C VAL A 246 2.67 26.94 21.90
N TYR A 247 3.26 25.93 21.24
CA TYR A 247 4.53 25.37 21.66
C TYR A 247 5.62 26.43 21.73
N PHE A 248 5.81 27.24 20.69
CA PHE A 248 6.86 28.26 20.69
C PHE A 248 6.56 29.47 21.60
N LEU A 249 5.28 29.74 21.89
CA LEU A 249 4.88 30.68 22.94
C LEU A 249 5.24 30.17 24.33
N ILE A 250 4.98 28.90 24.63
CA ILE A 250 5.39 28.28 25.90
C ILE A 250 6.92 28.22 25.99
N ALA A 251 7.60 27.93 24.87
CA ALA A 251 9.06 27.88 24.80
C ALA A 251 9.73 29.24 25.03
N LEU A 252 9.05 30.38 24.77
CA LEU A 252 9.59 31.71 25.11
C LEU A 252 9.89 31.84 26.60
N LEU A 253 9.11 31.18 27.46
CA LEU A 253 9.31 31.15 28.91
C LEU A 253 10.14 29.92 29.31
N GLY A 254 9.73 28.73 28.85
CA GLY A 254 10.34 27.47 29.27
C GLY A 254 11.80 27.28 28.85
N ARG A 255 12.31 28.03 27.87
CA ARG A 255 13.70 27.94 27.40
C ARG A 255 14.55 29.16 27.82
N GLN A 256 14.10 29.95 28.79
CA GLN A 256 14.88 31.04 29.36
C GLN A 256 16.06 30.50 30.18
N TYR A 257 17.24 31.11 30.02
CA TYR A 257 18.38 30.83 30.89
C TYR A 257 18.20 31.51 32.25
N ILE A 258 18.19 30.71 33.31
CA ILE A 258 18.03 31.17 34.70
C ILE A 258 19.38 31.27 35.41
N ILE A 259 19.49 32.20 36.37
CA ILE A 259 20.71 32.43 37.17
C ILE A 259 20.72 31.50 38.39
N SER A 260 19.57 31.17 38.97
CA SER A 260 19.47 30.40 40.22
C SER A 260 19.81 28.92 40.04
N ASP A 261 20.36 28.28 41.10
CA ASP A 261 20.61 26.84 41.19
C ASP A 261 19.34 26.02 41.53
N ARG A 262 18.17 26.66 41.55
CA ARG A 262 16.91 26.01 41.93
C ARG A 262 16.43 24.93 40.96
N TYR A 263 16.77 25.05 39.68
CA TYR A 263 16.34 24.13 38.63
C TYR A 263 17.49 23.80 37.66
N ASP A 264 18.24 22.74 37.98
CA ASP A 264 19.40 22.28 37.20
C ASP A 264 19.09 22.07 35.70
N ALA A 265 17.88 21.59 35.38
CA ALA A 265 17.46 21.34 33.99
C ALA A 265 17.30 22.61 33.14
N LEU A 266 16.98 23.77 33.75
CA LEU A 266 16.84 25.05 33.05
C LEU A 266 18.13 25.86 33.03
N ARG A 267 18.93 25.79 34.10
CA ARG A 267 20.22 26.49 34.17
C ARG A 267 21.20 25.91 33.16
N GLY A 268 21.27 24.57 33.07
CA GLY A 268 22.26 23.87 32.26
C GLY A 268 23.70 24.18 32.69
N PRO A 269 24.70 23.58 32.03
CA PRO A 269 26.12 23.80 32.37
C PRO A 269 26.66 25.15 31.88
N LEU A 270 25.97 25.81 30.94
CA LEU A 270 26.40 27.05 30.31
C LEU A 270 25.20 27.98 30.07
N ASP A 271 25.32 29.21 30.56
CA ASP A 271 24.40 30.31 30.25
C ASP A 271 24.86 31.01 28.96
N ALA A 272 24.25 30.63 27.83
CA ALA A 272 24.66 31.12 26.51
C ALA A 272 24.02 32.47 26.13
N TYR A 273 23.09 33.00 26.93
CA TYR A 273 22.22 34.17 26.66
C TYR A 273 21.32 34.06 25.41
N VAL A 274 21.79 33.42 24.34
CA VAL A 274 21.10 33.21 23.07
C VAL A 274 20.74 31.73 22.94
N PRO A 275 19.45 31.38 22.75
CA PRO A 275 19.00 29.99 22.75
C PRO A 275 19.18 29.36 21.36
N ILE A 276 20.44 29.18 20.92
CA ILE A 276 20.80 28.76 19.54
C ILE A 276 20.07 27.46 19.13
N PHE A 277 20.00 26.47 20.02
CA PHE A 277 19.31 25.21 19.73
C PHE A 277 17.79 25.37 19.62
N THR A 278 17.18 26.25 20.41
CA THR A 278 15.75 26.56 20.29
C THR A 278 15.47 27.35 19.01
N MET A 279 16.37 28.25 18.60
CA MET A 279 16.29 28.92 17.29
C MET A 279 16.38 27.89 16.14
N ALA A 280 17.26 26.91 16.23
CA ALA A 280 17.35 25.83 15.24
C ALA A 280 16.07 24.98 15.22
N GLN A 281 15.51 24.63 16.40
CA GLN A 281 14.21 23.95 16.50
C GLN A 281 13.07 24.79 15.90
N PHE A 282 13.11 26.11 16.08
CA PHE A 282 12.15 27.03 15.48
C PHE A 282 12.22 26.97 13.96
N VAL A 283 13.42 27.10 13.38
CA VAL A 283 13.62 26.98 11.93
C VAL A 283 13.15 25.62 11.42
N PHE A 284 13.40 24.54 12.15
CA PHE A 284 12.95 23.21 11.76
C PHE A 284 11.42 23.07 11.79
N TYR A 285 10.76 23.31 12.92
CA TYR A 285 9.32 23.05 13.06
C TYR A 285 8.45 24.10 12.38
N VAL A 286 8.80 25.40 12.50
CA VAL A 286 8.08 26.46 11.79
C VAL A 286 8.39 26.37 10.31
N GLY A 287 9.63 26.09 9.91
CA GLY A 287 9.96 25.81 8.51
C GLY A 287 9.19 24.63 7.93
N TRP A 288 9.04 23.55 8.68
CA TRP A 288 8.25 22.39 8.25
C TRP A 288 6.75 22.72 8.11
N LEU A 289 6.20 23.54 9.02
CA LEU A 289 4.85 24.09 8.88
C LEU A 289 4.72 24.99 7.65
N ARG A 290 5.71 25.85 7.38
CA ARG A 290 5.76 26.72 6.20
C ARG A 290 5.83 25.95 4.88
N VAL A 291 6.46 24.77 4.85
CA VAL A 291 6.38 23.87 3.69
C VAL A 291 4.93 23.47 3.41
N ALA A 292 4.16 23.11 4.43
CA ALA A 292 2.74 22.81 4.24
C ALA A 292 1.93 24.04 3.85
N GLU A 293 2.27 25.25 4.32
CA GLU A 293 1.60 26.49 3.92
C GLU A 293 1.80 26.80 2.44
N ALA A 294 3.05 26.81 1.98
CA ALA A 294 3.41 27.10 0.60
C ALA A 294 2.80 26.09 -0.39
N LEU A 295 2.61 24.83 0.03
CA LEU A 295 2.03 23.79 -0.82
C LEU A 295 0.51 23.66 -0.69
N LEU A 296 -0.12 24.37 0.26
CA LEU A 296 -1.56 24.26 0.52
C LEU A 296 -2.39 24.76 -0.67
N ASN A 297 -1.95 25.86 -1.29
CA ASN A 297 -2.54 26.42 -2.50
C ASN A 297 -1.45 26.72 -3.55
N PRO A 298 -1.08 25.74 -4.40
CA PRO A 298 -0.03 25.94 -5.39
C PRO A 298 -0.41 26.80 -6.60
N PHE A 299 -1.63 27.37 -6.61
CA PHE A 299 -2.12 28.29 -7.64
C PHE A 299 -2.04 29.76 -7.22
N GLY A 300 -1.36 30.03 -6.10
CA GLY A 300 -1.20 31.34 -5.50
C GLY A 300 -0.12 32.21 -6.14
N GLU A 301 0.56 32.98 -5.30
CA GLU A 301 1.59 33.93 -5.70
C GLU A 301 2.97 33.66 -5.10
N ASP A 302 3.19 32.52 -4.46
CA ASP A 302 4.47 32.16 -3.86
C ASP A 302 5.55 31.84 -4.91
N ASP A 303 6.81 31.86 -4.48
CA ASP A 303 7.97 31.65 -5.35
C ASP A 303 7.95 30.27 -6.05
N ASP A 304 7.33 29.27 -5.41
CA ASP A 304 7.33 27.85 -5.82
C ASP A 304 6.00 27.33 -6.37
N ASP A 305 4.97 28.20 -6.39
CA ASP A 305 3.66 27.95 -6.99
C ASP A 305 3.78 27.71 -8.49
N PHE A 306 2.77 27.04 -9.07
CA PHE A 306 2.78 26.68 -10.47
C PHE A 306 2.80 27.92 -11.40
N GLU A 307 3.63 27.87 -12.45
CA GLU A 307 3.68 28.90 -13.50
C GLU A 307 2.51 28.75 -14.48
N CYS A 308 1.28 28.95 -14.01
CA CYS A 308 0.06 28.78 -14.82
C CYS A 308 0.02 29.67 -16.07
N ASN A 309 0.61 30.87 -16.00
CA ASN A 309 0.68 31.79 -17.16
C ASN A 309 1.48 31.16 -18.30
N TRP A 310 2.66 30.62 -17.97
CA TRP A 310 3.51 29.95 -18.93
C TRP A 310 2.84 28.68 -19.48
N ILE A 311 2.18 27.90 -18.62
CA ILE A 311 1.45 26.68 -19.05
C ILE A 311 0.38 27.04 -20.09
N ILE A 312 -0.43 28.07 -19.83
CA ILE A 312 -1.46 28.54 -20.77
C ILE A 312 -0.83 28.95 -22.10
N ASP A 313 0.22 29.77 -22.08
CA ASP A 313 0.86 30.28 -23.30
C ASP A 313 1.52 29.17 -24.11
N ARG A 314 2.23 28.27 -23.43
CA ARG A 314 2.84 27.09 -24.02
C ARG A 314 1.79 26.18 -24.62
N ASN A 315 0.72 25.87 -23.90
CA ASN A 315 -0.32 24.97 -24.37
C ASN A 315 -1.06 25.55 -25.57
N PHE A 316 -1.45 26.82 -25.51
CA PHE A 316 -2.12 27.47 -26.63
C PHE A 316 -1.23 27.50 -27.89
N GLY A 317 0.02 27.97 -27.75
CA GLY A 317 0.96 28.04 -28.87
C GLY A 317 1.29 26.67 -29.47
N THR A 318 1.52 25.67 -28.61
CA THR A 318 1.84 24.29 -29.05
C THR A 318 0.63 23.62 -29.68
N ALA A 319 -0.56 23.72 -29.07
CA ALA A 319 -1.79 23.15 -29.63
C ALA A 319 -2.08 23.72 -31.02
N MET A 320 -2.02 25.05 -31.16
CA MET A 320 -2.19 25.72 -32.45
C MET A 320 -1.16 25.26 -33.47
N LYS A 321 0.11 25.13 -33.07
CA LYS A 321 1.16 24.65 -33.95
C LYS A 321 0.90 23.22 -34.40
N ILE A 322 0.62 22.29 -33.49
CA ILE A 322 0.40 20.86 -33.79
C ILE A 322 -0.73 20.70 -34.81
N VAL A 323 -1.89 21.31 -34.54
CA VAL A 323 -3.07 21.12 -35.39
C VAL A 323 -2.97 21.80 -36.76
N ASP A 324 -2.11 22.81 -36.91
CA ASP A 324 -1.87 23.57 -38.14
C ASP A 324 -0.68 23.01 -38.95
N SER A 325 0.35 22.48 -38.28
CA SER A 325 1.61 22.02 -38.89
C SER A 325 1.50 20.78 -39.79
N THR A 326 0.34 20.11 -39.83
CA THR A 326 0.06 19.05 -40.81
C THR A 326 -0.37 19.57 -42.18
N GLU A 327 -0.46 20.90 -42.35
CA GLU A 327 -0.93 21.53 -43.60
C GLU A 327 0.24 21.95 -44.49
N GLY A 328 0.66 21.04 -45.38
CA GLY A 328 1.49 21.40 -46.54
C GLY A 328 2.63 20.45 -46.90
N GLY A 329 2.93 19.45 -46.07
CA GLY A 329 4.17 18.67 -46.22
C GLY A 329 5.43 19.44 -45.80
N GLU A 330 5.29 20.71 -45.42
CA GLU A 330 6.32 21.49 -44.73
C GLU A 330 6.38 21.01 -43.26
N GLY A 331 7.25 20.03 -43.00
CA GLY A 331 7.48 19.49 -41.66
C GLY A 331 7.35 17.96 -41.55
N GLU A 332 6.73 17.32 -42.54
CA GLU A 332 6.78 15.86 -42.66
C GLU A 332 8.15 15.44 -43.19
N ALA A 333 8.92 14.76 -42.34
CA ALA A 333 10.17 14.16 -42.79
C ALA A 333 9.85 13.13 -43.88
N ARG A 334 10.49 13.27 -45.06
CA ARG A 334 10.39 12.26 -46.11
C ARG A 334 10.84 10.92 -45.54
N VAL A 335 10.04 9.87 -45.77
CA VAL A 335 10.41 8.51 -45.37
C VAL A 335 11.60 8.08 -46.24
N VAL A 336 12.76 7.97 -45.60
CA VAL A 336 14.01 7.53 -46.21
C VAL A 336 14.53 6.32 -45.44
N LYS A 337 15.34 5.49 -46.12
CA LYS A 337 16.12 4.45 -45.45
C LYS A 337 16.99 5.09 -44.37
N ASP A 338 16.92 4.58 -43.15
CA ASP A 338 17.71 5.11 -42.04
C ASP A 338 19.18 4.68 -42.14
N TYR A 339 20.04 5.27 -41.30
CA TYR A 339 21.48 5.01 -41.31
C TYR A 339 21.84 3.55 -41.04
N PHE A 340 20.95 2.78 -40.40
CA PHE A 340 21.16 1.39 -40.05
C PHE A 340 20.34 0.42 -40.93
N TRP A 341 19.78 0.88 -42.04
CA TRP A 341 18.85 0.12 -42.89
C TRP A 341 19.36 -1.28 -43.28
N ASP A 342 20.64 -1.40 -43.61
CA ASP A 342 21.28 -2.68 -44.02
C ASP A 342 22.12 -3.32 -42.90
N VAL A 343 22.01 -2.85 -41.65
CA VAL A 343 22.81 -3.31 -40.51
C VAL A 343 21.97 -4.14 -39.55
N SER A 344 22.38 -5.39 -39.28
CA SER A 344 21.65 -6.32 -38.39
C SER A 344 21.68 -5.94 -36.91
N SER A 345 22.75 -5.30 -36.45
CA SER A 345 22.94 -4.87 -35.05
C SER A 345 23.37 -3.41 -35.00
N PRO A 346 22.43 -2.44 -34.98
CA PRO A 346 22.76 -1.01 -34.98
C PRO A 346 23.49 -0.60 -33.71
N THR A 347 24.59 0.14 -33.85
CA THR A 347 25.33 0.73 -32.73
C THR A 347 25.44 2.24 -32.89
N PRO A 348 24.62 3.03 -32.16
CA PRO A 348 24.71 4.48 -32.17
C PRO A 348 26.09 4.98 -31.69
N MET A 349 26.54 6.11 -32.25
CA MET A 349 27.80 6.75 -31.84
C MET A 349 27.69 7.37 -30.44
N TYR A 350 28.81 7.36 -29.70
CA TYR A 350 28.95 8.02 -28.41
C TYR A 350 29.94 9.18 -28.53
N SER A 351 29.70 10.29 -27.84
CA SER A 351 30.69 11.37 -27.76
C SER A 351 31.93 10.92 -26.97
N SER A 352 33.09 11.50 -27.26
CA SER A 352 34.39 11.10 -26.67
C SER A 352 34.40 11.08 -25.14
N LEU A 353 33.61 11.93 -24.48
CA LEU A 353 33.48 12.00 -23.03
C LEU A 353 32.81 10.77 -22.40
N PHE A 354 31.99 10.02 -23.15
CA PHE A 354 31.21 8.88 -22.66
C PHE A 354 31.73 7.51 -23.16
N VAL A 355 32.72 7.50 -24.06
CA VAL A 355 33.37 6.26 -24.55
C VAL A 355 33.98 5.41 -23.42
N PRO A 356 34.60 5.98 -22.36
CA PRO A 356 35.16 5.18 -21.26
C PRO A 356 34.09 4.48 -20.41
N GLU A 357 32.82 4.91 -20.47
CA GLU A 357 31.71 4.41 -19.64
C GLU A 357 30.88 3.32 -20.34
N LYS A 358 31.47 2.48 -21.17
CA LYS A 358 30.73 1.36 -21.77
C LYS A 358 30.34 0.35 -20.69
N LYS A 359 29.14 0.53 -20.12
CA LYS A 359 28.52 -0.43 -19.21
C LYS A 359 28.13 -1.68 -20.00
N PRO A 360 28.34 -2.90 -19.44
CA PRO A 360 27.81 -4.10 -20.06
C PRO A 360 26.29 -3.98 -20.19
N GLU A 361 25.72 -4.62 -21.20
CA GLU A 361 24.27 -4.73 -21.31
C GLU A 361 23.70 -5.28 -19.99
N PRO A 362 22.55 -4.77 -19.51
CA PRO A 362 21.92 -5.30 -18.31
C PRO A 362 21.54 -6.76 -18.56
N GLN A 363 22.42 -7.67 -18.20
CA GLN A 363 22.10 -9.09 -18.07
C GLN A 363 21.39 -9.25 -16.74
N GLY A 364 20.25 -9.96 -16.72
CA GLY A 364 19.59 -10.30 -15.46
C GLY A 364 20.62 -10.90 -14.49
N SER A 365 20.51 -10.59 -13.19
CA SER A 365 21.52 -10.94 -12.19
C SER A 365 21.97 -12.40 -12.27
N ALA A 366 21.04 -13.31 -12.52
CA ALA A 366 21.31 -14.73 -12.71
C ALA A 366 22.24 -15.06 -13.90
N VAL A 367 22.14 -14.34 -15.02
CA VAL A 367 22.96 -14.56 -16.23
C VAL A 367 24.37 -14.00 -16.05
N ALA A 368 24.50 -12.87 -15.34
CA ALA A 368 25.80 -12.31 -15.00
C ALA A 368 26.58 -13.20 -14.01
N GLU A 369 25.85 -13.92 -13.14
CA GLU A 369 26.43 -14.74 -12.07
C GLU A 369 26.66 -16.21 -12.49
N VAL A 370 25.74 -16.81 -13.26
CA VAL A 370 25.80 -18.23 -13.65
C VAL A 370 26.35 -18.37 -15.08
N LYS A 371 27.63 -18.73 -15.20
CA LYS A 371 28.24 -19.08 -16.50
C LYS A 371 27.93 -20.51 -16.88
N VAL A 372 26.96 -20.69 -17.78
CA VAL A 372 26.57 -22.01 -18.31
C VAL A 372 27.55 -22.45 -19.41
N PRO A 373 28.09 -23.69 -19.39
CA PRO A 373 28.95 -24.20 -20.46
C PRO A 373 28.21 -24.35 -21.80
N LYS A 374 28.93 -24.27 -22.93
CA LYS A 374 28.36 -24.29 -24.30
C LYS A 374 27.62 -25.59 -24.66
N GLU A 375 28.01 -26.71 -24.08
CA GLU A 375 27.26 -27.96 -24.15
C GLU A 375 26.73 -28.28 -22.76
N VAL A 376 25.40 -28.24 -22.65
CA VAL A 376 24.68 -28.68 -21.46
C VAL A 376 23.96 -29.97 -21.83
N ILE A 377 24.44 -31.08 -21.31
CA ILE A 377 23.76 -32.37 -21.48
C ILE A 377 22.63 -32.39 -20.46
N MET A 378 21.40 -32.24 -20.95
CA MET A 378 20.19 -32.38 -20.14
C MET A 378 19.96 -33.86 -19.88
N VAL A 379 20.38 -34.34 -18.72
CA VAL A 379 20.12 -35.72 -18.26
C VAL A 379 18.86 -35.76 -17.39
N PRO A 380 18.00 -36.79 -17.51
CA PRO A 380 16.98 -37.04 -16.51
C PRO A 380 17.66 -37.19 -15.15
N ARG A 381 17.03 -36.67 -14.10
CA ARG A 381 17.58 -36.73 -12.73
C ARG A 381 17.73 -38.20 -12.32
N ILE A 382 18.97 -38.70 -12.30
CA ILE A 382 19.28 -40.07 -11.91
C ILE A 382 19.08 -40.20 -10.40
N GLU A 383 18.24 -41.13 -9.96
CA GLU A 383 18.11 -41.51 -8.55
C GLU A 383 19.37 -42.26 -8.11
N VAL A 384 20.15 -41.65 -7.21
CA VAL A 384 21.37 -42.26 -6.66
C VAL A 384 20.98 -43.22 -5.53
N PRO A 385 21.38 -44.52 -5.57
CA PRO A 385 21.17 -45.45 -4.47
C PRO A 385 22.06 -45.09 -3.27
N ARG A 386 21.50 -45.09 -2.05
CA ARG A 386 22.21 -44.80 -0.80
C ARG A 386 22.96 -46.03 -0.27
N GLU A 387 24.28 -45.96 -0.12
CA GLU A 387 25.08 -46.88 0.71
C GLU A 387 26.00 -46.15 1.72
N GLY A 388 25.95 -46.58 2.99
CA GLY A 388 27.14 -47.04 3.73
C GLY A 388 28.09 -46.09 4.50
N ASN A 389 27.66 -45.58 5.66
CA ASN A 389 28.31 -45.61 7.01
C ASN A 389 29.77 -45.18 7.34
N SER A 390 29.93 -44.31 8.39
CA SER A 390 31.13 -43.88 9.21
C SER A 390 31.89 -42.50 9.04
N ARG A 391 31.40 -41.44 9.71
CA ARG A 391 32.12 -40.50 10.62
C ARG A 391 33.39 -39.66 10.23
N ARG A 392 33.18 -38.33 10.41
CA ARG A 392 33.96 -37.30 11.18
C ARG A 392 35.31 -36.82 10.57
N THR A 393 35.69 -35.52 10.55
CA THR A 393 35.49 -34.43 11.53
C THR A 393 35.86 -33.03 10.98
N SER A 394 35.30 -31.99 11.62
CA SER A 394 35.58 -30.53 11.61
C SER A 394 37.07 -30.13 11.70
N ILE A 395 37.55 -28.93 11.32
CA ILE A 395 37.39 -27.63 12.04
C ILE A 395 37.82 -26.43 11.15
N SER A 396 36.91 -25.45 11.08
CA SER A 396 37.01 -23.97 11.02
C SER A 396 38.29 -23.18 10.67
N MET A 397 38.04 -22.08 9.93
CA MET A 397 38.60 -20.72 10.04
C MET A 397 39.99 -20.40 9.43
N ALA A 398 39.97 -19.56 8.40
CA ALA A 398 40.85 -18.40 8.12
C ALA A 398 40.96 -18.23 6.59
N ILE A 399 40.26 -17.25 6.02
CA ILE A 399 40.84 -15.98 5.58
C ILE A 399 41.92 -16.16 4.50
N SER A 400 41.57 -15.60 3.34
CA SER A 400 42.50 -15.08 2.33
C SER A 400 43.26 -16.10 1.48
N ASN A 401 42.80 -16.20 0.23
CA ASN A 401 43.63 -16.33 -0.96
C ASN A 401 45.10 -15.96 -0.70
N THR A 402 45.99 -16.95 -0.77
CA THR A 402 47.33 -16.89 -1.39
C THR A 402 48.15 -18.14 -1.06
N PHE A 403 47.65 -19.35 -1.31
CA PHE A 403 48.52 -20.54 -1.35
C PHE A 403 48.00 -21.61 -2.34
N SER A 404 47.21 -21.21 -3.33
CA SER A 404 46.60 -22.09 -4.35
C SER A 404 47.55 -22.47 -5.50
N ARG A 405 48.88 -22.39 -5.32
CA ARG A 405 49.84 -22.59 -6.43
C ARG A 405 51.00 -23.54 -6.17
N MET A 406 51.13 -24.15 -5.00
CA MET A 406 52.31 -24.96 -4.70
C MET A 406 51.98 -26.27 -3.97
N LEU A 407 51.01 -27.05 -4.45
CA LEU A 407 50.96 -28.50 -4.20
C LEU A 407 49.95 -29.18 -5.16
N ARG A 408 50.24 -29.12 -6.46
CA ARG A 408 49.99 -30.28 -7.32
C ARG A 408 51.07 -31.28 -6.92
N ILE A 409 50.70 -32.53 -6.71
CA ILE A 409 51.50 -33.68 -6.21
C ILE A 409 51.11 -33.99 -4.75
N LEU A 410 50.56 -35.21 -4.57
CA LEU A 410 50.05 -35.85 -3.34
C LEU A 410 48.59 -35.54 -2.96
N GLY A 411 47.68 -36.36 -3.49
CA GLY A 411 46.27 -36.38 -3.14
C GLY A 411 45.53 -37.58 -3.74
N ALA A 412 46.10 -38.77 -3.57
CA ALA A 412 45.37 -40.03 -3.72
C ALA A 412 44.86 -40.46 -2.32
N ALA A 413 43.64 -40.99 -2.30
CA ALA A 413 42.95 -41.72 -1.22
C ALA A 413 41.79 -40.97 -0.51
N THR A 414 40.66 -41.71 -0.41
CA THR A 414 39.48 -41.57 0.47
C THR A 414 38.54 -40.37 0.20
N VAL A 415 37.34 -40.46 -0.38
CA VAL A 415 36.15 -41.30 -0.06
C VAL A 415 36.11 -41.63 1.44
N VAL A 416 35.31 -40.94 2.26
CA VAL A 416 34.01 -41.40 2.82
C VAL A 416 33.43 -40.37 3.85
N LEU A 417 32.09 -40.17 3.83
CA LEU A 417 31.16 -39.75 4.91
C LEU A 417 30.93 -38.32 5.44
N LEU A 418 29.69 -37.86 5.22
CA LEU A 418 28.75 -37.43 6.27
C LEU A 418 27.32 -37.90 5.92
N ALA A 419 27.00 -39.15 6.26
CA ALA A 419 25.64 -39.52 6.63
C ALA A 419 25.41 -38.92 8.03
N ALA A 420 24.59 -37.86 8.12
CA ALA A 420 24.05 -37.46 9.41
C ALA A 420 23.11 -38.58 9.85
N ALA A 421 23.47 -39.29 10.92
CA ALA A 421 22.55 -40.20 11.58
C ALA A 421 21.32 -39.38 12.02
N GLN A 422 20.13 -39.76 11.53
CA GLN A 422 18.86 -39.17 11.94
C GLN A 422 18.54 -39.66 13.36
N GLU A 423 19.11 -39.02 14.37
CA GLU A 423 18.82 -39.35 15.76
C GLU A 423 17.62 -38.54 16.27
N CYS A 424 16.42 -39.15 16.26
CA CYS A 424 15.22 -38.69 16.99
C CYS A 424 15.31 -39.00 18.52
N SER A 425 16.51 -39.17 19.06
CA SER A 425 16.76 -39.52 20.47
C SER A 425 16.64 -38.31 21.41
N SER A 426 16.86 -37.09 20.89
CA SER A 426 16.73 -35.83 21.62
C SER A 426 15.62 -34.94 21.04
N PRO A 427 14.97 -34.08 21.86
CA PRO A 427 13.97 -33.11 21.37
C PRO A 427 14.50 -32.17 20.26
N GLN A 428 15.77 -31.77 20.32
CA GLN A 428 16.42 -30.97 19.28
C GLN A 428 16.62 -31.75 17.97
N GLY A 429 16.98 -33.03 18.05
CA GLY A 429 17.05 -33.91 16.88
C GLY A 429 15.70 -34.09 16.20
N THR A 430 14.63 -34.30 16.98
CA THR A 430 13.26 -34.37 16.45
C THR A 430 12.83 -33.08 15.77
N LYS A 431 13.16 -31.90 16.33
CA LYS A 431 12.89 -30.59 15.69
C LYS A 431 13.59 -30.46 14.34
N GLN A 432 14.86 -30.87 14.24
CA GLN A 432 15.63 -30.77 13.00
C GLN A 432 15.06 -31.68 11.90
N VAL A 433 14.69 -32.92 12.23
CA VAL A 433 14.09 -33.85 11.26
C VAL A 433 12.67 -33.41 10.88
N PHE A 434 11.89 -32.86 11.80
CA PHE A 434 10.59 -32.26 11.48
C PHE A 434 10.73 -31.05 10.53
N GLY A 435 11.77 -30.21 10.69
CA GLY A 435 12.08 -29.15 9.73
C GLY A 435 12.44 -29.70 8.34
N GLN A 436 13.18 -30.80 8.25
CA GLN A 436 13.46 -31.48 6.98
C GLN A 436 12.18 -32.06 6.34
N TYR A 437 11.26 -32.56 7.16
CA TYR A 437 9.95 -33.04 6.71
C TYR A 437 9.12 -31.93 6.06
N LEU A 438 9.03 -30.77 6.70
CA LEU A 438 8.37 -29.59 6.12
C LEU A 438 9.04 -29.14 4.81
N GLN A 439 10.38 -29.20 4.74
CA GLN A 439 11.10 -28.85 3.51
C GLN A 439 10.85 -29.85 2.36
N CYS A 440 10.69 -31.14 2.66
CA CYS A 440 10.28 -32.14 1.67
C CYS A 440 8.90 -31.84 1.09
N ILE A 441 7.93 -31.52 1.97
CA ILE A 441 6.57 -31.17 1.55
C ILE A 441 6.59 -29.93 0.67
N LYS A 442 7.35 -28.91 1.06
CA LYS A 442 7.55 -27.71 0.24
C LYS A 442 8.05 -28.06 -1.17
N GLN A 443 9.13 -28.84 -1.26
CA GLN A 443 9.71 -29.22 -2.55
C GLN A 443 8.73 -30.00 -3.43
N GLY A 444 7.90 -30.87 -2.83
CA GLY A 444 6.86 -31.60 -3.55
C GLY A 444 5.73 -30.68 -4.04
N LEU A 445 5.25 -29.78 -3.18
CA LEU A 445 4.22 -28.81 -3.55
C LEU A 445 4.69 -27.83 -4.64
N ASP A 446 5.93 -27.33 -4.54
CA ASP A 446 6.47 -26.38 -5.52
C ASP A 446 6.71 -27.04 -6.89
N ALA A 447 6.98 -28.34 -6.94
CA ALA A 447 7.25 -29.06 -8.18
C ALA A 447 6.01 -29.21 -9.08
N ASP A 448 4.81 -29.31 -8.50
CA ASP A 448 3.54 -29.50 -9.25
C ASP A 448 2.38 -28.72 -8.63
N TYR A 449 2.63 -27.45 -8.28
CA TYR A 449 1.71 -26.63 -7.48
C TYR A 449 0.30 -26.52 -8.07
N GLN A 450 0.19 -26.33 -9.40
CA GLN A 450 -1.11 -26.19 -10.08
C GLN A 450 -1.98 -27.44 -9.92
N SER A 451 -1.39 -28.63 -10.07
CA SER A 451 -2.08 -29.93 -9.97
C SER A 451 -2.65 -30.17 -8.57
N TYR A 452 -1.93 -29.76 -7.52
CA TYR A 452 -2.43 -29.80 -6.14
C TYR A 452 -3.55 -28.78 -5.91
N GLU A 453 -3.44 -27.57 -6.46
CA GLU A 453 -4.49 -26.55 -6.35
C GLU A 453 -5.79 -26.97 -7.07
N ASP A 454 -5.64 -27.54 -8.27
CA ASP A 454 -6.76 -28.05 -9.06
C ASP A 454 -7.45 -29.23 -8.36
N GLU A 455 -6.68 -30.13 -7.72
CA GLU A 455 -7.23 -31.20 -6.87
C GLU A 455 -8.04 -30.62 -5.72
N ILE A 456 -7.47 -29.68 -4.96
CA ILE A 456 -8.13 -29.05 -3.81
C ILE A 456 -9.46 -28.42 -4.24
N ARG A 457 -9.46 -27.64 -5.32
CA ARG A 457 -10.68 -26.97 -5.79
C ARG A 457 -11.73 -27.98 -6.28
N ALA A 458 -11.34 -28.96 -7.09
CA ALA A 458 -12.25 -29.96 -7.61
C ALA A 458 -12.85 -30.82 -6.50
N HIS A 459 -12.04 -31.24 -5.54
CA HIS A 459 -12.47 -32.04 -4.40
C HIS A 459 -13.34 -31.24 -3.43
N ASN A 460 -13.06 -29.95 -3.18
CA ASN A 460 -13.91 -29.08 -2.37
C ASN A 460 -15.30 -28.88 -2.99
N ARG A 461 -15.40 -28.68 -4.31
CA ARG A 461 -16.69 -28.58 -5.01
C ARG A 461 -17.47 -29.90 -4.98
N ARG A 462 -16.78 -31.04 -5.14
CA ARG A 462 -17.39 -32.37 -4.99
C ARG A 462 -17.83 -32.63 -3.55
N ALA A 463 -17.05 -32.20 -2.56
CA ALA A 463 -17.40 -32.28 -1.14
C ALA A 463 -18.64 -31.44 -0.83
N ALA A 464 -18.74 -30.23 -1.40
CA ALA A 464 -19.92 -29.40 -1.29
C ALA A 464 -21.16 -30.13 -1.86
N GLN A 465 -21.04 -30.74 -3.04
CA GLN A 465 -22.11 -31.52 -3.66
C GLN A 465 -22.54 -32.75 -2.82
N ALA A 466 -21.59 -33.40 -2.15
CA ALA A 466 -21.85 -34.59 -1.34
C ALA A 466 -22.41 -34.28 0.05
N CYS A 467 -21.92 -33.21 0.68
CA CYS A 467 -22.21 -32.90 2.09
C CYS A 467 -23.32 -31.86 2.29
N PHE A 468 -23.62 -31.01 1.31
CA PHE A 468 -24.74 -30.07 1.37
C PHE A 468 -25.97 -30.62 0.67
N ALA A 469 -27.14 -30.15 1.12
CA ALA A 469 -28.38 -30.34 0.41
C ALA A 469 -28.54 -29.29 -0.70
N SER A 470 -29.11 -29.69 -1.83
CA SER A 470 -29.39 -28.80 -2.96
C SER A 470 -30.61 -27.89 -2.71
N THR A 471 -31.53 -28.33 -1.84
CA THR A 471 -32.79 -27.65 -1.53
C THR A 471 -33.07 -27.66 -0.02
N ILE A 472 -33.97 -26.77 0.42
CA ILE A 472 -34.41 -26.69 1.83
C ILE A 472 -35.10 -27.99 2.27
N ASP A 473 -35.91 -28.61 1.40
CA ASP A 473 -36.61 -29.86 1.71
C ASP A 473 -35.65 -31.03 1.90
N GLU A 474 -34.63 -31.14 1.03
CA GLU A 474 -33.57 -32.12 1.18
C GLU A 474 -32.74 -31.87 2.46
N GLY A 475 -32.44 -30.60 2.76
CA GLY A 475 -31.73 -30.20 3.98
C GLY A 475 -32.51 -30.53 5.25
N ASN A 476 -33.84 -30.45 5.20
CA ASN A 476 -34.72 -30.87 6.28
C ASN A 476 -34.72 -32.39 6.48
N ARG A 477 -34.68 -33.16 5.39
CA ARG A 477 -34.69 -34.63 5.44
C ARG A 477 -33.34 -35.25 5.84
N LYS A 478 -32.23 -34.70 5.34
CA LYS A 478 -30.88 -35.24 5.53
C LYS A 478 -30.11 -34.57 6.68
N ASP A 479 -30.73 -33.60 7.34
CA ASP A 479 -30.11 -32.75 8.38
C ASP A 479 -28.78 -32.12 7.92
N ARG A 480 -28.81 -31.54 6.71
CA ARG A 480 -27.67 -30.86 6.06
C ARG A 480 -27.98 -29.39 5.80
N CYS A 481 -26.94 -28.57 5.76
CA CYS A 481 -27.04 -27.19 5.30
C CYS A 481 -27.27 -27.13 3.79
N VAL A 482 -27.83 -26.02 3.30
CA VAL A 482 -28.21 -25.86 1.88
C VAL A 482 -27.17 -25.02 1.14
N LEU A 483 -26.64 -25.57 0.04
CA LEU A 483 -25.74 -24.91 -0.89
C LEU A 483 -25.86 -25.60 -2.26
N SER A 484 -26.16 -24.84 -3.31
CA SER A 484 -26.10 -25.37 -4.67
C SER A 484 -24.67 -25.30 -5.20
N VAL A 485 -24.25 -26.27 -6.02
CA VAL A 485 -22.95 -26.22 -6.70
C VAL A 485 -22.84 -25.00 -7.62
N SER A 486 -23.96 -24.57 -8.22
CA SER A 486 -24.01 -23.36 -9.04
C SER A 486 -23.74 -22.07 -8.26
N ASP A 487 -23.93 -22.07 -6.93
CA ASP A 487 -23.58 -20.91 -6.10
C ASP A 487 -22.06 -20.69 -6.05
N LEU A 488 -21.27 -21.73 -6.34
CA LEU A 488 -19.80 -21.69 -6.38
C LEU A 488 -19.27 -21.15 -7.71
N ASP A 489 -20.11 -20.94 -8.73
CA ASP A 489 -19.67 -20.37 -10.02
C ASP A 489 -19.47 -18.85 -9.97
N GLN A 490 -19.87 -18.21 -8.87
CA GLN A 490 -19.68 -16.79 -8.60
C GLN A 490 -18.60 -16.59 -7.53
N LEU A 491 -17.98 -15.41 -7.51
CA LEU A 491 -16.99 -15.10 -6.48
C LEU A 491 -17.67 -14.73 -5.16
N ALA A 492 -17.04 -15.05 -4.03
CA ALA A 492 -17.57 -14.79 -2.70
C ALA A 492 -17.86 -13.30 -2.42
N TRP A 493 -17.17 -12.40 -3.10
CA TRP A 493 -17.38 -10.95 -2.99
C TRP A 493 -18.24 -10.36 -4.13
N ASP A 494 -18.88 -11.20 -4.96
CA ASP A 494 -19.84 -10.74 -5.97
C ASP A 494 -21.18 -10.33 -5.34
N ARG A 495 -22.06 -9.73 -6.15
CA ARG A 495 -23.35 -9.17 -5.71
C ARG A 495 -24.27 -10.18 -5.03
N HIS A 496 -24.17 -11.47 -5.37
CA HIS A 496 -24.99 -12.53 -4.79
C HIS A 496 -24.26 -13.37 -3.73
N GLY A 497 -23.00 -13.03 -3.41
CA GLY A 497 -22.22 -13.71 -2.38
C GLY A 497 -22.62 -13.35 -0.94
N PRO A 498 -21.88 -13.84 0.08
CA PRO A 498 -22.14 -13.59 1.50
C PRO A 498 -22.25 -12.11 1.89
N LEU A 499 -21.66 -11.20 1.11
CA LEU A 499 -21.68 -9.76 1.36
C LEU A 499 -22.83 -9.01 0.66
N ARG A 500 -23.83 -9.72 0.12
CA ARG A 500 -24.93 -9.11 -0.67
C ARG A 500 -25.66 -7.98 0.07
N ASP A 501 -25.88 -8.16 1.39
CA ASP A 501 -26.64 -7.26 2.26
C ASP A 501 -25.77 -6.16 2.90
N CYS A 502 -24.46 -6.14 2.59
CA CYS A 502 -23.50 -5.12 3.05
C CYS A 502 -22.71 -4.54 1.87
N THR A 503 -23.25 -3.48 1.27
CA THR A 503 -22.62 -2.79 0.11
C THR A 503 -21.20 -2.33 0.42
N ILE A 504 -20.96 -1.82 1.62
CA ILE A 504 -19.64 -1.35 2.09
C ILE A 504 -18.66 -2.51 2.22
N CYS A 505 -19.09 -3.62 2.83
CA CYS A 505 -18.27 -4.82 2.98
C CYS A 505 -17.86 -5.35 1.60
N ARG A 506 -18.78 -5.34 0.64
CA ARG A 506 -18.50 -5.76 -0.74
C ARG A 506 -17.47 -4.87 -1.43
N THR A 507 -17.61 -3.54 -1.32
CA THR A 507 -16.63 -2.59 -1.87
C THR A 507 -15.27 -2.77 -1.21
N PHE A 508 -15.25 -2.96 0.11
CA PHE A 508 -14.02 -3.21 0.87
C PHE A 508 -13.35 -4.52 0.45
N ALA A 509 -14.09 -5.62 0.43
CA ALA A 509 -13.59 -6.94 0.02
C ALA A 509 -13.06 -6.92 -1.42
N SER A 510 -13.81 -6.32 -2.35
CA SER A 510 -13.36 -6.15 -3.73
C SER A 510 -12.08 -5.32 -3.83
N GLY A 511 -11.96 -4.26 -3.02
CA GLY A 511 -10.76 -3.44 -2.94
C GLY A 511 -9.56 -4.19 -2.37
N ALA A 512 -9.74 -4.93 -1.26
CA ALA A 512 -8.70 -5.72 -0.61
C ALA A 512 -8.20 -6.86 -1.51
N ILE A 513 -9.10 -7.59 -2.19
CA ILE A 513 -8.73 -8.65 -3.14
C ILE A 513 -8.02 -8.08 -4.37
N LYS A 514 -8.46 -6.92 -4.88
CA LYS A 514 -7.76 -6.23 -5.97
C LYS A 514 -6.37 -5.75 -5.55
N ALA A 515 -6.22 -5.26 -4.32
CA ALA A 515 -4.92 -4.91 -3.76
C ALA A 515 -4.02 -6.15 -3.67
N LEU A 516 -4.51 -7.26 -3.10
CA LEU A 516 -3.77 -8.53 -3.04
C LEU A 516 -3.33 -9.02 -4.42
N LYS A 517 -4.21 -8.98 -5.44
CA LYS A 517 -3.85 -9.36 -6.83
C LYS A 517 -2.67 -8.54 -7.40
N ASN A 518 -2.63 -7.27 -7.04
CA ASN A 518 -1.67 -6.29 -7.56
C ASN A 518 -0.40 -6.16 -6.72
N THR A 519 -0.36 -6.73 -5.50
CA THR A 519 0.84 -6.76 -4.66
C THR A 519 1.95 -7.59 -5.33
N PRO A 520 3.21 -7.11 -5.37
CA PRO A 520 4.34 -7.86 -5.91
C PRO A 520 4.58 -9.20 -5.19
N ALA A 521 5.20 -10.18 -5.87
CA ALA A 521 5.47 -11.52 -5.33
C ALA A 521 6.24 -11.49 -4.00
N GLU A 522 7.29 -10.66 -3.95
CA GLU A 522 8.17 -10.52 -2.78
C GLU A 522 7.44 -9.94 -1.57
N ASP A 523 6.55 -8.96 -1.80
CA ASP A 523 5.77 -8.33 -0.75
C ASP A 523 4.71 -9.33 -0.22
N GLN A 524 4.09 -10.12 -1.10
CA GLN A 524 3.18 -11.20 -0.68
C GLN A 524 3.89 -12.29 0.13
N LYS A 525 5.09 -12.71 -0.31
CA LYS A 525 5.94 -13.69 0.39
C LYS A 525 6.34 -13.17 1.77
N CYS A 526 6.71 -11.90 1.87
CA CYS A 526 7.01 -11.26 3.15
C CYS A 526 5.79 -11.28 4.09
N ILE A 527 4.61 -10.89 3.60
CA ILE A 527 3.38 -10.89 4.42
C ILE A 527 3.07 -12.30 4.94
N ARG A 528 3.14 -13.32 4.07
CA ARG A 528 2.94 -14.72 4.48
C ARG A 528 3.94 -15.14 5.55
N ASN A 529 5.22 -14.83 5.39
CA ASN A 529 6.25 -15.18 6.36
C ASN A 529 6.01 -14.54 7.73
N GLU A 530 5.63 -13.27 7.79
CA GLU A 530 5.34 -12.59 9.06
C GLU A 530 4.10 -13.17 9.76
N ILE A 531 3.05 -13.52 9.00
CA ILE A 531 1.86 -14.19 9.54
C ILE A 531 2.21 -15.61 10.02
N THR A 532 2.96 -16.38 9.24
CA THR A 532 3.40 -17.74 9.61
C THR A 532 4.20 -17.73 10.90
N LYS A 533 5.13 -16.78 11.09
CA LYS A 533 5.88 -16.61 12.35
C LYS A 533 4.96 -16.37 13.54
N ALA A 534 3.93 -15.53 13.39
CA ALA A 534 2.98 -15.25 14.47
C ALA A 534 2.17 -16.50 14.84
N ILE A 535 1.73 -17.28 13.84
CA ILE A 535 1.04 -18.57 14.04
C ILE A 535 1.97 -19.58 14.73
N SER A 536 3.25 -19.66 14.33
CA SER A 536 4.22 -20.54 14.97
C SER A 536 4.44 -20.22 16.46
N ARG A 537 4.31 -18.94 16.87
CA ARG A 537 4.35 -18.54 18.29
C ARG A 537 3.15 -19.05 19.07
N GLU A 538 1.93 -18.95 18.54
CA GLU A 538 0.72 -19.52 19.15
C GLU A 538 0.81 -21.04 19.27
N ALA A 539 1.18 -21.70 18.16
CA ALA A 539 1.35 -23.13 18.11
C ALA A 539 2.43 -23.58 19.12
N GLY A 540 3.52 -22.82 19.27
CA GLY A 540 4.55 -23.09 20.26
C GLY A 540 4.06 -23.08 21.70
N LEU A 541 3.16 -22.15 22.06
CA LEU A 541 2.53 -22.12 23.38
C LEU A 541 1.67 -23.37 23.62
N CYS A 542 0.84 -23.74 22.65
CA CYS A 542 0.02 -24.96 22.73
C CYS A 542 0.90 -26.22 22.82
N LEU A 543 1.91 -26.32 21.97
CA LEU A 543 2.82 -27.47 21.92
C LEU A 543 3.63 -27.65 23.20
N SER A 544 4.02 -26.55 23.85
CA SER A 544 4.73 -26.62 25.14
C SER A 544 3.89 -27.27 26.26
N ARG A 545 2.55 -27.28 26.12
CA ARG A 545 1.63 -27.95 27.06
C ARG A 545 1.40 -29.43 26.70
N LYS A 546 1.45 -29.77 25.41
CA LYS A 546 1.15 -31.13 24.92
C LYS A 546 2.38 -32.03 24.82
N ILE A 547 3.56 -31.47 24.56
CA ILE A 547 4.81 -32.23 24.37
C ILE A 547 5.80 -31.91 25.50
N PRO A 548 6.15 -32.88 26.37
CA PRO A 548 7.16 -32.67 27.41
C PRO A 548 8.54 -32.44 26.79
N ASN A 549 9.31 -31.47 27.32
CA ASN A 549 10.63 -31.06 26.82
C ASN A 549 10.64 -30.54 25.37
N PHE A 550 9.59 -29.81 24.97
CA PHE A 550 9.45 -29.22 23.63
C PHE A 550 10.62 -28.29 23.25
N ALA A 551 11.31 -28.58 22.15
CA ALA A 551 12.47 -27.80 21.65
C ALA A 551 12.09 -26.60 20.76
N GLY A 552 10.79 -26.28 20.65
CA GLY A 552 10.26 -25.22 19.79
C GLY A 552 9.85 -25.74 18.40
N VAL A 553 8.92 -25.03 17.75
CA VAL A 553 8.53 -25.28 16.35
C VAL A 553 9.73 -24.92 15.46
N PRO A 554 10.10 -25.73 14.45
CA PRO A 554 11.06 -25.29 13.43
C PRO A 554 10.44 -24.18 12.57
N ASP A 555 11.26 -23.41 11.86
CA ASP A 555 10.75 -22.43 10.92
C ASP A 555 9.91 -23.13 9.84
N ILE A 556 8.63 -22.76 9.75
CA ILE A 556 7.72 -23.31 8.75
C ILE A 556 8.06 -22.64 7.42
N PRO A 557 8.45 -23.41 6.38
CA PRO A 557 8.81 -22.83 5.09
C PRO A 557 7.54 -22.35 4.34
N ASP A 558 7.67 -21.40 3.42
CA ASP A 558 6.54 -20.90 2.63
C ASP A 558 6.04 -21.98 1.65
N LEU A 559 5.00 -22.71 2.05
CA LEU A 559 4.35 -23.75 1.25
C LEU A 559 3.53 -23.18 0.08
N GLU A 560 3.39 -21.86 0.00
CA GLU A 560 2.59 -21.14 -0.98
C GLU A 560 3.47 -20.33 -1.95
N GLU A 561 4.77 -20.64 -2.05
CA GLU A 561 5.69 -19.92 -2.94
C GLU A 561 5.26 -20.03 -4.42
N GLY A 562 4.83 -21.23 -4.85
CA GLY A 562 4.28 -21.45 -6.20
C GLY A 562 2.96 -20.73 -6.50
N SER A 563 2.22 -20.25 -5.48
CA SER A 563 0.90 -19.62 -5.65
C SER A 563 0.91 -18.38 -6.56
N PHE A 564 2.05 -17.67 -6.64
CA PHE A 564 2.18 -16.45 -7.43
C PHE A 564 2.01 -16.68 -8.93
N HIS A 565 2.38 -17.86 -9.43
CA HIS A 565 2.24 -18.21 -10.84
C HIS A 565 0.81 -18.62 -11.22
N PHE A 566 -0.03 -18.95 -10.22
CA PHE A 566 -1.37 -19.51 -10.40
C PHE A 566 -2.46 -18.69 -9.69
N LYS A 567 -2.32 -17.35 -9.69
CA LYS A 567 -3.18 -16.42 -8.93
C LYS A 567 -4.67 -16.67 -9.10
N ASP A 568 -5.14 -16.82 -10.33
CA ASP A 568 -6.58 -16.97 -10.59
C ASP A 568 -7.13 -18.31 -10.10
N VAL A 569 -6.34 -19.39 -10.18
CA VAL A 569 -6.72 -20.70 -9.63
C VAL A 569 -6.85 -20.62 -8.11
N VAL A 570 -5.85 -20.02 -7.45
CA VAL A 570 -5.82 -19.80 -5.99
C VAL A 570 -6.99 -18.92 -5.54
N ILE A 571 -7.29 -17.84 -6.26
CA ILE A 571 -8.39 -16.92 -5.94
C ILE A 571 -9.74 -17.64 -6.02
N ASN A 572 -9.95 -18.48 -7.03
CA ASN A 572 -11.18 -19.23 -7.16
C ASN A 572 -11.32 -20.29 -6.05
N SER A 573 -10.23 -20.97 -5.70
CA SER A 573 -10.19 -21.93 -4.58
C SER A 573 -10.51 -21.25 -3.23
N ILE A 574 -9.93 -20.09 -2.95
CA ILE A 574 -10.23 -19.28 -1.77
C ILE A 574 -11.70 -18.82 -1.77
N SER A 575 -12.22 -18.42 -2.93
CA SER A 575 -13.63 -18.03 -3.08
C SER A 575 -14.59 -19.19 -2.75
N ASP A 576 -14.33 -20.38 -3.31
CA ASP A 576 -15.11 -21.60 -3.05
C ASP A 576 -15.11 -21.91 -1.54
N HIS A 577 -13.94 -21.81 -0.89
CA HIS A 577 -13.80 -21.99 0.57
C HIS A 577 -14.67 -21.02 1.37
N ILE A 578 -14.58 -19.72 1.06
CA ILE A 578 -15.36 -18.69 1.76
C ILE A 578 -16.86 -18.93 1.59
N LEU A 579 -17.33 -19.31 0.40
CA LEU A 579 -18.74 -19.60 0.15
C LEU A 579 -19.24 -20.80 0.95
N ILE A 580 -18.48 -21.90 0.96
CA ILE A 580 -18.80 -23.12 1.71
C ILE A 580 -18.90 -22.79 3.21
N HIS A 581 -17.89 -22.14 3.77
CA HIS A 581 -17.84 -21.87 5.21
C HIS A 581 -18.79 -20.75 5.65
N ALA A 582 -19.07 -19.76 4.80
CA ALA A 582 -20.11 -18.77 5.07
C ALA A 582 -21.50 -19.41 5.13
N ARG A 583 -21.79 -20.41 4.27
CA ARG A 583 -23.06 -21.16 4.34
C ARG A 583 -23.19 -22.00 5.61
N ILE A 584 -22.11 -22.62 6.05
CA ILE A 584 -22.08 -23.36 7.32
C ILE A 584 -22.36 -22.42 8.49
N SER A 585 -21.66 -21.29 8.56
CA SER A 585 -21.87 -20.30 9.62
C SER A 585 -23.31 -19.77 9.63
N PHE A 586 -23.85 -19.37 8.47
CA PHE A 586 -25.24 -18.91 8.36
C PHE A 586 -26.27 -19.99 8.75
N CYS A 587 -26.00 -21.25 8.41
CA CYS A 587 -26.81 -22.40 8.79
C CYS A 587 -26.75 -22.63 10.31
N GLY A 588 -25.56 -22.52 10.90
CA GLY A 588 -25.31 -22.70 12.33
C GLY A 588 -26.06 -21.70 13.22
N ASP A 589 -26.17 -20.44 12.78
CA ASP A 589 -26.91 -19.39 13.49
C ASP A 589 -28.39 -19.76 13.73
N ARG A 590 -29.00 -20.61 12.89
CA ARG A 590 -30.41 -21.02 12.99
C ARG A 590 -30.60 -22.49 13.37
N LYS A 591 -29.69 -23.36 12.93
CA LYS A 591 -29.76 -24.82 13.03
C LYS A 591 -28.37 -25.40 13.34
N PRO A 592 -27.90 -25.30 14.60
CA PRO A 592 -26.54 -25.69 14.98
C PRO A 592 -26.25 -27.18 14.75
N ALA A 593 -27.23 -28.06 14.94
CA ALA A 593 -27.10 -29.51 14.67
C ALA A 593 -26.80 -29.80 13.20
N ARG A 594 -27.50 -29.13 12.26
CA ARG A 594 -27.26 -29.25 10.81
C ARG A 594 -25.88 -28.77 10.41
N SER A 595 -25.46 -27.65 10.98
CA SER A 595 -24.13 -27.12 10.76
C SER A 595 -23.06 -28.13 11.20
N HIS A 596 -23.20 -28.69 12.41
CA HIS A 596 -22.27 -29.72 12.91
C HIS A 596 -22.26 -30.97 12.03
N SER A 597 -23.44 -31.48 11.67
CA SER A 597 -23.57 -32.63 10.76
C SER A 597 -22.83 -32.36 9.44
N THR A 598 -23.12 -31.22 8.78
CA THR A 598 -22.49 -30.81 7.50
C THR A 598 -20.99 -30.66 7.63
N SER A 599 -20.50 -29.96 8.68
CA SER A 599 -19.08 -29.82 8.96
C SER A 599 -18.39 -31.16 9.22
N ALA A 600 -19.05 -32.10 9.89
CA ALA A 600 -18.50 -33.45 10.12
C ALA A 600 -18.33 -34.23 8.81
N CYS A 601 -19.27 -34.10 7.86
CA CYS A 601 -19.14 -34.71 6.53
C CYS A 601 -17.97 -34.11 5.74
N LEU A 602 -17.78 -32.79 5.78
CA LEU A 602 -16.71 -32.13 5.03
C LEU A 602 -15.30 -32.53 5.48
N ARG A 603 -15.12 -33.08 6.69
CA ARG A 603 -13.81 -33.59 7.16
C ARG A 603 -13.32 -34.79 6.33
N ASN A 604 -14.24 -35.62 5.87
CA ASN A 604 -13.96 -36.78 5.03
C ASN A 604 -15.18 -37.09 4.12
N PRO A 605 -15.35 -36.33 3.02
CA PRO A 605 -16.59 -36.33 2.26
C PRO A 605 -16.75 -37.55 1.34
N PHE A 606 -15.64 -38.15 0.89
CA PHE A 606 -15.63 -39.33 0.02
C PHE A 606 -14.25 -40.02 0.03
N VAL A 607 -14.20 -41.29 -0.37
CA VAL A 607 -12.95 -42.07 -0.47
C VAL A 607 -12.00 -41.46 -1.51
N GLY A 608 -10.74 -41.25 -1.13
CA GLY A 608 -9.73 -40.62 -1.98
C GLY A 608 -9.77 -39.09 -1.99
N TYR A 609 -10.44 -38.46 -1.01
CA TYR A 609 -10.39 -37.02 -0.82
C TYR A 609 -8.95 -36.53 -0.60
N LEU A 610 -8.52 -35.60 -1.45
CA LEU A 610 -7.15 -35.05 -1.51
C LEU A 610 -6.06 -36.12 -1.64
N GLY A 611 -6.32 -37.16 -2.45
CA GLY A 611 -5.43 -38.30 -2.62
C GLY A 611 -3.99 -37.95 -3.03
N LYS A 612 -3.76 -37.03 -3.98
CA LYS A 612 -2.40 -36.63 -4.37
C LYS A 612 -1.69 -35.94 -3.21
N HIS A 613 -2.41 -35.09 -2.49
CA HIS A 613 -1.89 -34.41 -1.30
C HIS A 613 -1.47 -35.40 -0.21
N CYS A 614 -2.33 -36.38 0.11
CA CYS A 614 -2.02 -37.42 1.10
C CYS A 614 -0.85 -38.32 0.67
N GLN A 615 -0.71 -38.60 -0.64
CA GLN A 615 0.44 -39.33 -1.19
C GLN A 615 1.75 -38.58 -0.95
N LEU A 616 1.79 -37.27 -1.18
CA LEU A 616 2.97 -36.44 -0.92
C LEU A 616 3.37 -36.47 0.58
N LEU A 617 2.40 -36.31 1.48
CA LEU A 617 2.65 -36.38 2.92
C LEU A 617 3.23 -37.74 3.35
N THR A 618 2.70 -38.81 2.76
CA THR A 618 3.16 -40.19 3.02
C THR A 618 4.58 -40.40 2.48
N GLN A 619 4.86 -39.95 1.25
CA GLN A 619 6.19 -40.02 0.63
C GLN A 619 7.23 -39.28 1.47
N CYS A 620 6.94 -38.05 1.92
CA CYS A 620 7.87 -37.28 2.75
C CYS A 620 8.09 -37.92 4.13
N THR A 621 7.05 -38.53 4.72
CA THR A 621 7.18 -39.27 5.98
C THR A 621 8.09 -40.50 5.80
N GLN A 622 7.92 -41.26 4.71
CA GLN A 622 8.71 -42.45 4.41
C GLN A 622 10.17 -42.15 4.04
N GLN A 623 10.42 -41.04 3.35
CA GLN A 623 11.78 -40.63 2.94
C GLN A 623 12.66 -40.20 4.11
N LEU A 624 12.07 -39.56 5.12
CA LEU A 624 12.82 -38.90 6.19
C LEU A 624 12.76 -39.63 7.53
N ALA A 625 11.85 -40.57 7.71
CA ALA A 625 11.67 -41.24 8.99
C ALA A 625 11.84 -42.75 8.88
N ARG A 626 13.06 -43.24 9.15
CA ARG A 626 13.36 -44.68 9.30
C ARG A 626 13.33 -45.07 10.79
N GLY A 627 12.66 -46.17 11.14
CA GLY A 627 12.61 -46.71 12.52
C GLY A 627 11.78 -45.86 13.50
N SER A 628 12.23 -45.75 14.76
CA SER A 628 11.51 -45.06 15.85
C SER A 628 11.30 -43.55 15.64
N CYS A 629 12.01 -42.95 14.68
CA CYS A 629 11.86 -41.55 14.29
C CYS A 629 10.55 -41.30 13.51
N SER A 630 10.02 -42.31 12.80
CA SER A 630 8.74 -42.23 12.06
C SER A 630 7.55 -41.99 12.97
N SER A 631 7.43 -42.80 14.02
CA SER A 631 6.37 -42.65 15.01
C SER A 631 6.43 -41.29 15.73
N LYS A 632 7.63 -40.83 16.11
CA LYS A 632 7.81 -39.52 16.76
C LYS A 632 7.52 -38.34 15.85
N ILE A 633 7.83 -38.43 14.56
CA ILE A 633 7.51 -37.37 13.58
C ILE A 633 6.02 -37.33 13.30
N GLN A 634 5.36 -38.48 13.19
CA GLN A 634 3.90 -38.55 13.04
C GLN A 634 3.18 -37.99 14.28
N GLU A 635 3.65 -38.32 15.48
CA GLU A 635 3.13 -37.78 16.74
C GLU A 635 3.36 -36.26 16.83
N SER A 636 4.55 -35.79 16.46
CA SER A 636 4.88 -34.36 16.42
C SER A 636 4.04 -33.62 15.38
N ASN A 637 3.85 -34.19 14.19
CA ASN A 637 3.03 -33.62 13.13
C ASN A 637 1.58 -33.50 13.59
N LYS A 638 1.01 -34.58 14.16
CA LYS A 638 -0.33 -34.58 14.71
C LYS A 638 -0.50 -33.52 15.79
N ALA A 639 0.42 -33.44 16.75
CA ALA A 639 0.37 -32.45 17.82
C ALA A 639 0.48 -31.00 17.29
N VAL A 640 1.36 -30.75 16.31
CA VAL A 640 1.50 -29.44 15.66
C VAL A 640 0.20 -29.04 14.97
N CYS A 641 -0.43 -29.98 14.28
CA CYS A 641 -1.64 -29.73 13.51
C CYS A 641 -2.88 -29.57 14.39
N GLU A 642 -2.98 -30.31 15.49
CA GLU A 642 -3.97 -30.06 16.53
C GLU A 642 -3.78 -28.66 17.12
N CYS A 643 -2.55 -28.27 17.47
CA CYS A 643 -2.28 -26.95 18.05
C CYS A 643 -2.53 -25.79 17.06
N ILE A 644 -2.24 -25.97 15.78
CA ILE A 644 -2.58 -25.00 14.73
C ILE A 644 -4.11 -24.90 14.60
N THR A 645 -4.82 -26.03 14.63
CA THR A 645 -6.29 -26.06 14.57
C THR A 645 -6.91 -25.39 15.79
N GLU A 646 -6.42 -25.67 17.00
CA GLU A 646 -6.87 -25.03 18.24
C GLU A 646 -6.63 -23.51 18.22
N SER A 647 -5.43 -23.08 17.79
CA SER A 647 -5.09 -21.66 17.69
C SER A 647 -5.94 -20.94 16.64
N ARG A 648 -6.20 -21.61 15.52
CA ARG A 648 -7.08 -21.13 14.45
C ARG A 648 -8.52 -20.99 14.94
N ASP A 649 -9.03 -22.00 15.66
CA ASP A 649 -10.40 -22.01 16.17
C ASP A 649 -10.59 -20.94 17.27
N ASP A 650 -9.60 -20.72 18.14
CA ASP A 650 -9.61 -19.61 19.12
C ASP A 650 -9.63 -18.24 18.42
N LEU A 651 -8.76 -18.02 17.42
CA LEU A 651 -8.77 -16.78 16.62
C LEU A 651 -10.11 -16.58 15.91
N LYS A 652 -10.68 -17.65 15.34
CA LYS A 652 -11.99 -17.66 14.68
C LYS A 652 -13.11 -17.27 15.63
N GLN A 653 -13.07 -17.78 16.85
CA GLN A 653 -14.02 -17.46 17.91
C GLN A 653 -13.88 -16.00 18.37
N ARG A 654 -12.65 -15.49 18.51
CA ARG A 654 -12.40 -14.07 18.83
C ARG A 654 -12.95 -13.14 17.77
N ILE A 655 -12.67 -13.40 16.49
CA ILE A 655 -13.12 -12.54 15.38
C ILE A 655 -14.65 -12.54 15.27
N SER A 656 -15.30 -13.70 15.38
CA SER A 656 -16.78 -13.78 15.31
C SER A 656 -17.48 -13.08 16.49
N SER A 657 -16.86 -13.11 17.68
CA SER A 657 -17.38 -12.43 18.88
C SER A 657 -17.10 -10.92 18.93
N ILE A 658 -16.31 -10.36 17.99
CA ILE A 658 -16.11 -8.89 17.89
C ILE A 658 -17.46 -8.16 17.75
N SER A 659 -18.42 -8.72 17.02
CA SER A 659 -19.77 -8.15 16.87
C SER A 659 -20.52 -8.01 18.21
N GLN A 660 -20.25 -8.92 19.16
CA GLN A 660 -20.79 -8.86 20.51
C GLN A 660 -20.09 -7.76 21.33
N VAL A 661 -18.77 -7.62 21.19
CA VAL A 661 -18.00 -6.52 21.80
C VAL A 661 -18.54 -5.16 21.37
N PHE A 662 -18.87 -4.99 20.08
CA PHE A 662 -19.53 -3.77 19.59
C PHE A 662 -20.88 -3.52 20.26
N SER A 663 -21.68 -4.57 20.44
CA SER A 663 -23.00 -4.49 21.09
C SER A 663 -22.89 -4.18 22.58
N GLU A 664 -21.87 -4.72 23.26
CA GLU A 664 -21.58 -4.44 24.67
C GLU A 664 -21.08 -3.01 24.89
N VAL A 665 -20.26 -2.45 23.99
CA VAL A 665 -19.83 -1.05 24.07
C VAL A 665 -21.02 -0.08 23.87
N LEU A 666 -22.01 -0.47 23.06
CA LEU A 666 -23.24 0.31 22.86
C LEU A 666 -24.22 0.19 24.03
N ASN A 667 -24.41 -1.03 24.58
CA ASN A 667 -25.41 -1.33 25.61
C ASN A 667 -24.87 -1.16 27.05
N GLY A 668 -23.55 -1.17 27.23
CA GLY A 668 -22.84 -1.10 28.52
C GLY A 668 -22.92 0.25 29.23
N GLY A 669 -23.62 1.24 28.67
CA GLY A 669 -23.87 2.53 29.32
C GLY A 669 -24.71 2.45 30.61
N SER A 670 -25.22 1.28 31.01
CA SER A 670 -26.16 1.18 32.14
C SER A 670 -25.62 0.56 33.44
N ARG A 671 -24.46 -0.13 33.48
CA ARG A 671 -23.94 -0.66 34.76
C ARG A 671 -22.40 -0.76 34.82
N GLY A 672 -21.80 0.26 35.46
CA GLY A 672 -20.59 0.12 36.29
C GLY A 672 -19.23 0.08 35.58
N GLY A 673 -18.51 1.21 35.61
CA GLY A 673 -17.07 1.24 35.32
C GLY A 673 -16.57 2.40 34.45
N LEU A 674 -17.04 3.63 34.70
CA LEU A 674 -16.44 4.84 34.11
C LEU A 674 -15.10 5.13 34.80
N ASN A 675 -13.99 4.75 34.16
CA ASN A 675 -12.69 5.32 34.50
C ASN A 675 -12.45 6.59 33.69
N ILE A 676 -12.17 7.66 34.43
CA ILE A 676 -11.92 9.03 33.99
C ILE A 676 -10.67 9.04 33.09
N GLY A 677 -10.89 9.33 31.81
CA GLY A 677 -9.86 9.55 30.79
C GLY A 677 -10.50 10.04 29.50
N SER A 678 -9.95 11.07 28.88
CA SER A 678 -10.46 11.79 27.71
C SER A 678 -10.34 10.99 26.40
N SER A 679 -10.94 9.80 26.31
CA SER A 679 -10.99 8.99 25.09
C SER A 679 -12.37 9.06 24.42
N SER A 680 -12.40 9.22 23.09
CA SER A 680 -13.65 9.19 22.32
C SER A 680 -14.35 7.84 22.49
N LYS A 681 -15.69 7.79 22.41
CA LYS A 681 -16.44 6.51 22.35
C LYS A 681 -15.90 5.59 21.25
N VAL A 682 -15.40 6.18 20.16
CA VAL A 682 -14.72 5.46 19.07
C VAL A 682 -13.41 4.84 19.55
N ASP A 683 -12.59 5.57 20.31
CA ASP A 683 -11.31 5.08 20.82
C ASP A 683 -11.52 3.98 21.86
N GLN A 684 -12.56 4.09 22.69
CA GLN A 684 -12.97 3.04 23.64
C GLN A 684 -13.42 1.78 22.89
N CYS A 685 -14.22 1.93 21.85
CA CYS A 685 -14.62 0.84 20.97
C CYS A 685 -13.41 0.15 20.32
N VAL A 686 -12.49 0.93 19.73
CA VAL A 686 -11.27 0.40 19.10
C VAL A 686 -10.38 -0.29 20.15
N SER A 687 -10.23 0.30 21.33
CA SER A 687 -9.44 -0.28 22.43
C SER A 687 -10.02 -1.60 22.94
N SER A 688 -11.35 -1.69 23.09
CA SER A 688 -12.03 -2.94 23.47
C SER A 688 -11.85 -4.05 22.44
N VAL A 689 -11.96 -3.72 21.14
CA VAL A 689 -11.72 -4.70 20.08
C VAL A 689 -10.24 -5.11 20.02
N LYS A 690 -9.30 -4.17 20.17
CA LYS A 690 -7.87 -4.48 20.27
C LYS A 690 -7.58 -5.43 21.44
N LYS A 691 -8.12 -5.13 22.63
CA LYS A 691 -7.94 -5.99 23.82
C LYS A 691 -8.46 -7.41 23.60
N HIS A 692 -9.55 -7.57 22.86
CA HIS A 692 -10.12 -8.88 22.53
C HIS A 692 -9.22 -9.71 21.60
N MET A 693 -8.41 -9.05 20.77
CA MET A 693 -7.49 -9.64 19.80
C MET A 693 -6.08 -9.90 20.37
N ILE A 694 -5.85 -9.67 21.67
CA ILE A 694 -4.58 -9.97 22.35
C ILE A 694 -4.63 -11.40 22.92
N THR A 695 -3.63 -12.21 22.59
CA THR A 695 -3.32 -13.50 23.21
C THR A 695 -2.10 -13.34 24.13
N PRO A 696 -1.74 -14.36 24.95
CA PRO A 696 -0.53 -14.30 25.78
C PRO A 696 0.78 -14.12 24.98
N VAL A 697 0.78 -14.39 23.67
CA VAL A 697 2.00 -14.41 22.84
C VAL A 697 1.92 -13.50 21.61
N ASN A 698 0.75 -13.01 21.20
CA ASN A 698 0.58 -12.07 20.09
C ASN A 698 -0.47 -10.99 20.38
N ASP A 699 -0.22 -9.79 19.87
CA ASP A 699 -1.26 -8.80 19.58
C ASP A 699 -1.57 -8.89 18.08
N TRP A 700 -2.68 -9.53 17.72
CA TRP A 700 -3.01 -9.81 16.34
C TRP A 700 -3.25 -8.55 15.49
N VAL A 701 -3.72 -7.46 16.10
CA VAL A 701 -3.91 -6.18 15.38
C VAL A 701 -2.54 -5.61 15.03
N SER A 702 -1.64 -5.57 16.01
CA SER A 702 -0.27 -5.08 15.81
C SER A 702 0.55 -5.96 14.87
N VAL A 703 0.38 -7.28 14.92
CA VAL A 703 1.05 -8.24 14.01
C VAL A 703 0.66 -7.97 12.56
N ILE A 704 -0.64 -7.79 12.28
CA ILE A 704 -1.12 -7.56 10.91
C ILE A 704 -0.67 -6.19 10.41
N ASP A 705 -0.76 -5.15 11.24
CA ASP A 705 -0.31 -3.81 10.87
C ASP A 705 1.22 -3.73 10.68
N ALA A 706 2.00 -4.43 11.51
CA ALA A 706 3.44 -4.56 11.35
C ALA A 706 3.81 -5.32 10.06
N ALA A 707 3.12 -6.42 9.74
CA ALA A 707 3.35 -7.19 8.52
C ALA A 707 3.05 -6.34 7.27
N LEU A 708 1.89 -5.67 7.23
CA LEU A 708 1.52 -4.80 6.10
C LEU A 708 2.46 -3.60 5.95
N SER A 709 2.93 -3.02 7.07
CA SER A 709 3.82 -1.86 7.04
C SER A 709 5.26 -2.21 6.66
N THR A 710 5.76 -3.37 7.08
CA THR A 710 7.13 -3.84 6.81
C THR A 710 7.26 -4.41 5.39
N CYS A 711 6.23 -5.11 4.92
CA CYS A 711 6.32 -5.87 3.68
C CYS A 711 5.88 -5.11 2.43
N ILE A 712 4.97 -4.14 2.52
CA ILE A 712 4.49 -3.38 1.35
C ILE A 712 5.44 -2.21 1.10
N LYS A 713 6.34 -2.35 0.11
CA LYS A 713 7.38 -1.35 -0.20
C LYS A 713 6.88 -0.17 -1.02
N GLN A 714 5.84 -0.38 -1.83
CA GLN A 714 5.16 0.66 -2.63
C GLN A 714 3.70 0.74 -2.22
N ARG A 715 3.36 1.66 -1.32
CA ARG A 715 1.96 1.87 -0.93
C ARG A 715 1.21 2.59 -2.07
N PRO A 716 0.10 2.03 -2.59
CA PRO A 716 -0.79 2.79 -3.46
C PRO A 716 -1.31 4.02 -2.69
N ALA A 717 -1.24 5.20 -3.28
CA ALA A 717 -1.71 6.44 -2.65
C ALA A 717 -3.18 6.30 -2.22
N GLY A 718 -3.48 6.58 -0.95
CA GLY A 718 -4.85 6.64 -0.43
C GLY A 718 -5.44 5.36 0.17
N GLN A 719 -4.70 4.24 0.24
CA GLN A 719 -5.20 3.02 0.92
C GLN A 719 -4.52 2.79 2.27
N ASN A 720 -5.19 3.20 3.36
CA ASN A 720 -4.85 2.73 4.71
C ASN A 720 -5.35 1.30 4.89
N LEU A 721 -4.53 0.32 4.52
CA LEU A 721 -4.84 -1.11 4.62
C LEU A 721 -4.74 -1.66 6.06
N GLY A 722 -4.34 -0.83 7.03
CA GLY A 722 -4.16 -1.25 8.41
C GLY A 722 -5.47 -1.63 9.12
N MET A 723 -5.42 -2.67 9.92
CA MET A 723 -6.49 -3.16 10.77
C MET A 723 -6.97 -2.07 11.74
N GLU A 724 -6.08 -1.25 12.27
CA GLU A 724 -6.46 -0.11 13.10
C GLU A 724 -7.33 0.92 12.35
N ALA A 725 -7.04 1.19 11.07
CA ALA A 725 -7.85 2.11 10.27
C ALA A 725 -9.25 1.54 10.01
N MET A 726 -9.34 0.23 9.75
CA MET A 726 -10.62 -0.47 9.59
C MET A 726 -11.45 -0.45 10.87
N LEU A 727 -10.84 -0.73 12.02
CA LEU A 727 -11.51 -0.67 13.32
C LEU A 727 -12.03 0.74 13.62
N ASN A 728 -11.26 1.77 13.28
CA ASN A 728 -11.68 3.17 13.41
C ASN A 728 -12.91 3.52 12.56
N VAL A 729 -12.97 3.05 11.31
CA VAL A 729 -14.13 3.26 10.43
C VAL A 729 -15.34 2.46 10.91
N GLY A 730 -15.13 1.20 11.30
CA GLY A 730 -16.16 0.32 11.86
C GLY A 730 -16.78 0.90 13.13
N CYS A 731 -15.96 1.24 14.13
CA CYS A 731 -16.41 1.84 15.39
C CYS A 731 -17.17 3.16 15.19
N ARG A 732 -16.71 4.06 14.32
CA ARG A 732 -17.45 5.30 14.00
C ARG A 732 -18.83 5.02 13.44
N LYS A 733 -18.94 4.03 12.56
CA LYS A 733 -20.19 3.71 11.88
C LYS A 733 -21.19 3.01 12.78
N VAL A 734 -20.73 2.11 13.66
CA VAL A 734 -21.56 1.46 14.69
C VAL A 734 -22.10 2.48 15.68
N ILE A 735 -21.25 3.40 16.15
CA ILE A 735 -21.65 4.41 17.13
C ILE A 735 -22.63 5.43 16.53
N ALA A 736 -22.54 5.68 15.22
CA ALA A 736 -23.45 6.58 14.51
C ALA A 736 -24.80 5.93 14.13
N ASP A 737 -24.89 4.61 14.11
CA ASP A 737 -26.11 3.89 13.71
C ASP A 737 -26.95 3.45 14.91
N THR A 738 -28.12 4.07 15.06
CA THR A 738 -29.10 3.75 16.10
C THR A 738 -30.09 2.64 15.70
N THR A 739 -30.00 2.12 14.46
CA THR A 739 -30.97 1.14 13.91
C THR A 739 -30.54 -0.33 14.10
N GLY A 740 -29.30 -0.57 14.53
CA GLY A 740 -28.72 -1.91 14.69
C GLY A 740 -28.34 -2.61 13.37
N THR A 741 -28.59 -1.97 12.23
CA THR A 741 -28.27 -2.51 10.90
C THR A 741 -26.75 -2.56 10.65
N ALA A 742 -26.00 -1.58 11.14
CA ALA A 742 -24.54 -1.52 11.06
C ALA A 742 -23.89 -2.68 11.83
N THR A 743 -24.42 -3.06 13.00
CA THR A 743 -23.90 -4.19 13.77
C THR A 743 -24.08 -5.51 13.02
N SER A 744 -25.24 -5.71 12.38
CA SER A 744 -25.49 -6.89 11.54
C SER A 744 -24.60 -6.92 10.30
N GLN A 745 -24.47 -5.79 9.60
CA GLN A 745 -23.59 -5.66 8.43
C GLN A 745 -22.12 -5.88 8.78
N LEU A 746 -21.67 -5.39 9.93
CA LEU A 746 -20.31 -5.62 10.41
C LEU A 746 -20.09 -7.07 10.82
N LYS A 747 -21.05 -7.72 11.49
CA LYS A 747 -20.96 -9.18 11.73
C LYS A 747 -20.72 -9.91 10.41
N THR A 748 -21.51 -9.64 9.38
CA THR A 748 -21.32 -10.23 8.04
C THR A 748 -19.94 -9.92 7.44
N GLY A 749 -19.44 -8.70 7.63
CA GLY A 749 -18.09 -8.31 7.21
C GLY A 749 -16.98 -9.06 7.96
N PHE A 750 -17.08 -9.18 9.29
CA PHE A 750 -16.12 -9.94 10.11
C PHE A 750 -16.19 -11.43 9.82
N ASP A 751 -17.38 -11.99 9.62
CA ASP A 751 -17.54 -13.40 9.22
C ASP A 751 -16.86 -13.68 7.87
N PHE A 752 -16.94 -12.74 6.92
CA PHE A 752 -16.20 -12.84 5.65
C PHE A 752 -14.68 -12.79 5.86
N VAL A 753 -14.17 -11.82 6.63
CA VAL A 753 -12.74 -11.70 6.95
C VAL A 753 -12.24 -12.95 7.67
N ASN A 754 -13.05 -13.49 8.58
CA ASN A 754 -12.78 -14.70 9.32
C ASN A 754 -12.61 -15.90 8.39
N ASN A 755 -13.54 -16.10 7.45
CA ASN A 755 -13.46 -17.18 6.45
C ASN A 755 -12.30 -16.99 5.48
N LEU A 756 -11.91 -15.75 5.17
CA LEU A 756 -10.72 -15.46 4.36
C LEU A 756 -9.42 -15.83 5.10
N ILE A 757 -9.30 -15.46 6.37
CA ILE A 757 -8.17 -15.85 7.22
C ILE A 757 -8.11 -17.37 7.37
N ASP A 758 -9.26 -18.02 7.60
CA ASP A 758 -9.38 -19.47 7.70
C ASP A 758 -8.87 -20.17 6.43
N ALA A 759 -9.24 -19.68 5.24
CA ALA A 759 -8.71 -20.16 3.97
C ALA A 759 -7.19 -20.00 3.86
N MET A 760 -6.63 -18.88 4.34
CA MET A 760 -5.18 -18.66 4.33
C MET A 760 -4.45 -19.59 5.30
N VAL A 761 -5.01 -19.82 6.49
CA VAL A 761 -4.43 -20.72 7.49
C VAL A 761 -4.44 -22.16 7.00
N GLU A 762 -5.54 -22.64 6.40
CA GLU A 762 -5.61 -23.99 5.84
C GLU A 762 -4.51 -24.24 4.79
N ARG A 763 -4.23 -23.24 3.97
CA ARG A 763 -3.16 -23.30 2.95
C ARG A 763 -1.77 -23.35 3.58
N SER A 764 -1.53 -22.55 4.62
CA SER A 764 -0.28 -22.63 5.40
C SER A 764 -0.13 -23.96 6.16
N GLY A 765 -1.25 -24.62 6.46
CA GLY A 765 -1.35 -25.92 7.12
C GLY A 765 -1.36 -27.12 6.19
N ARG A 766 -0.95 -26.99 4.92
CA ARG A 766 -0.93 -28.10 3.95
C ARG A 766 -0.15 -29.33 4.42
N PHE A 767 0.77 -29.20 5.36
CA PHE A 767 1.50 -30.34 5.93
C PHE A 767 0.68 -31.19 6.93
N CYS A 768 -0.54 -30.75 7.29
CA CYS A 768 -1.26 -31.29 8.42
C CYS A 768 -2.11 -32.54 8.20
N GLY A 769 -2.35 -32.96 6.95
CA GLY A 769 -3.03 -34.22 6.58
C GLY A 769 -4.17 -34.65 7.53
N GLY A 770 -5.42 -34.32 7.19
CA GLY A 770 -6.57 -34.63 8.05
C GLY A 770 -6.87 -36.12 8.19
N GLU A 771 -7.96 -36.47 8.87
CA GLU A 771 -8.43 -37.86 9.04
C GLU A 771 -8.59 -38.61 7.70
N HIS A 772 -8.81 -37.88 6.60
CA HIS A 772 -8.90 -38.41 5.24
C HIS A 772 -7.57 -38.96 4.68
N CYS A 773 -6.40 -38.53 5.20
CA CYS A 773 -5.11 -39.06 4.78
C CYS A 773 -4.68 -40.33 5.53
N LEU A 774 -5.48 -40.80 6.49
CA LEU A 774 -5.21 -41.99 7.29
C LEU A 774 -5.96 -43.24 6.80
N GLN A 775 -6.68 -43.14 5.68
CA GLN A 775 -7.58 -44.18 5.14
C GLN A 775 -7.05 -44.87 3.88
#